data_AF-A0A1J4JNW9-F1
#
_entry.id   AF-A0A1J4JNW9-F1
#
_cell.length_a   1.000
_cell.length_b   1.000
_cell.length_c   1.000
_cell.angle_alpha   90.00
_cell.angle_beta   90.00
_cell.angle_gamma   90.00
#
_symmetry.space_group_name_H-M   'P 1'
#
loop_
_entity.id
_entity.type
_entity.pdbx_description
1 polymer ?
#
loop_
_entity_poly.entity_id
_entity_poly.type
_entity_poly.pdbx_seq_one_letter_code
_entity_poly.pdbx_strand_id
1 'polypeptide(L)'
;MILPENFQFKLQLAERRLVEQSIPQSQRRVSLAFHANFTSLNSKKLYSNGIIVLTEHYIIPLVSGFFGALKQLQQVHICELESITVQSEKSILIEYSNKNSYQIYSTAVLRFAKSLIRNYFLGVPLFQRDRLEIQFIDSNHGCISKLFPPFSPKISPPQLFQLHYNSMCSYFKTGYFHQISHFYYNLLDLGNPIFNCNLLPVYYTEPKFGLNFSLQPITHTLAYSPYTHVFSADGLKSHNLLKYSAVIATTNPSCKALRVRNCGSNANDGKEFYEEFEKKDNDFPIYYDFSGNQVRDFSELMKIFFFVKSKIISLNFENCSLAENAFMTLFQAINQKENLWGIKQLLLAGNYMNEACIETCSDLFKEFKNSKLFPFTSISFGPCENIEKMLMMIDYCDQPISHLRIFKTPITLDAAYDICRFMNRSKLLNHLELENCPCDDDTFSQIIETLEKNENLKDLKISFDEMKLHGVKFSILINFIRNGFSKKVNSLSLNKNHLDINELSMLVDLKNHLPNLKSISLNANFNSVPGTGQLLTKFFDFPSLVSISVNGLGITTLKTEVIPLLDLARKNTKIKHIDVTKNLIGELGFNAILNLLKENHTLHTLKFSSTELHNVQNIFDVLKLVGSHTSLCNLVLYHDDVIRILRNQSPAILDQYSTLLEEAVKTITHNLAKIGLVSDLSFGNDQLLNEILVDATLQLDEKLQGFPPTSFSAFNKMYSLPFPSESSNSMPSKWESDDDDVKDDSYLPNNLTGEYTVKGEYSSPTVILTGMLRNRPDLKYQPKPQLKTKILSESQMKTQEEAHEEQEEQTHEEQEESHKEQAHEEQEGPHEEQALDKPQ
;
A
#
# COMPACT_ATOMS: atom_id res chain seq x y z
N MET A 1 -24.46 21.86 -18.68
CA MET A 1 -24.50 20.41 -18.99
C MET A 1 -25.96 20.07 -19.23
N ILE A 2 -26.35 19.86 -20.50
CA ILE A 2 -27.72 19.50 -20.89
C ILE A 2 -27.77 17.96 -20.86
N LEU A 3 -28.71 17.39 -20.10
CA LEU A 3 -28.88 15.94 -20.01
C LEU A 3 -29.38 15.39 -21.36
N PRO A 4 -29.00 14.17 -21.78
CA PRO A 4 -29.50 13.57 -23.03
C PRO A 4 -31.03 13.48 -23.02
N GLU A 5 -31.67 13.77 -24.16
CA GLU A 5 -33.13 13.91 -24.31
C GLU A 5 -33.92 12.63 -23.98
N ASN A 6 -33.27 11.46 -23.97
CA ASN A 6 -33.91 10.15 -23.74
C ASN A 6 -34.00 9.75 -22.24
N PHE A 7 -33.87 10.69 -21.31
CA PHE A 7 -33.96 10.39 -19.87
C PHE A 7 -35.41 10.15 -19.43
N GLN A 8 -35.72 8.94 -18.99
CA GLN A 8 -37.09 8.54 -18.66
C GLN A 8 -37.52 8.98 -17.25
N PHE A 9 -37.83 10.28 -17.12
CA PHE A 9 -38.57 10.79 -15.97
C PHE A 9 -40.05 10.43 -16.14
N LYS A 10 -40.63 9.70 -15.18
CA LYS A 10 -42.10 9.64 -15.03
C LYS A 10 -42.62 10.84 -14.21
N LEU A 11 -41.98 12.00 -14.37
CA LEU A 11 -42.23 13.25 -13.64
C LEU A 11 -42.50 14.40 -14.62
N GLN A 12 -43.27 15.38 -14.18
CA GLN A 12 -43.45 16.61 -14.94
C GLN A 12 -42.16 17.45 -14.97
N LEU A 13 -41.99 18.30 -15.99
CA LEU A 13 -40.79 19.14 -16.14
C LEU A 13 -40.52 20.04 -14.91
N ALA A 14 -41.57 20.55 -14.26
CA ALA A 14 -41.45 21.35 -13.05
C ALA A 14 -40.93 20.51 -11.86
N GLU A 15 -41.48 19.31 -11.67
CA GLU A 15 -41.02 18.37 -10.63
C GLU A 15 -39.57 17.96 -10.86
N ARG A 16 -39.18 17.68 -12.12
CA ARG A 16 -37.81 17.36 -12.48
C ARG A 16 -36.83 18.44 -12.02
N ARG A 17 -37.15 19.72 -12.22
CA ARG A 17 -36.31 20.84 -11.74
C ARG A 17 -36.21 20.86 -10.22
N LEU A 18 -37.30 20.61 -9.51
CA LEU A 18 -37.30 20.54 -8.05
C LEU A 18 -36.47 19.34 -7.54
N VAL A 19 -36.57 18.20 -8.22
CA VAL A 19 -35.75 17.01 -7.95
C VAL A 19 -34.27 17.34 -8.16
N GLU A 20 -33.89 17.90 -9.31
CA GLU A 20 -32.50 18.26 -9.62
C GLU A 20 -31.91 19.28 -8.62
N GLN A 21 -32.73 20.18 -8.08
CA GLN A 21 -32.35 21.12 -7.02
C GLN A 21 -32.19 20.46 -5.64
N SER A 22 -32.86 19.33 -5.42
CA SER A 22 -32.84 18.60 -4.14
C SER A 22 -31.71 17.58 -4.04
N ILE A 23 -30.95 17.33 -5.11
CA ILE A 23 -29.90 16.30 -5.15
C ILE A 23 -28.53 16.95 -4.93
N PRO A 24 -27.61 16.29 -4.19
CA PRO A 24 -26.23 16.75 -4.06
C PRO A 24 -25.58 17.04 -5.42
N GLN A 25 -24.79 18.11 -5.52
CA GLN A 25 -24.22 18.54 -6.81
C GLN A 25 -23.37 17.44 -7.48
N SER A 26 -22.64 16.65 -6.69
CA SER A 26 -21.85 15.50 -7.15
C SER A 26 -22.68 14.31 -7.65
N GLN A 27 -24.00 14.35 -7.48
CA GLN A 27 -24.92 13.24 -7.76
C GLN A 27 -26.10 13.67 -8.66
N ARG A 28 -26.01 14.85 -9.30
CA ARG A 28 -27.07 15.39 -10.17
C ARG A 28 -27.43 14.50 -11.36
N ARG A 29 -26.61 13.50 -11.68
CA ARG A 29 -26.97 12.44 -12.61
C ARG A 29 -27.98 11.50 -11.95
N VAL A 30 -29.25 11.90 -11.99
CA VAL A 30 -30.38 11.04 -11.70
C VAL A 30 -30.33 9.86 -12.68
N SER A 31 -30.33 8.63 -12.20
CA SER A 31 -30.49 7.41 -13.01
C SER A 31 -31.96 7.10 -13.27
N LEU A 32 -32.83 7.35 -12.29
CA LEU A 32 -34.27 7.12 -12.39
C LEU A 32 -35.01 8.01 -11.38
N ALA A 33 -36.17 8.57 -11.75
CA ALA A 33 -37.05 9.22 -10.80
C ALA A 33 -38.53 8.96 -11.14
N PHE A 34 -39.32 8.58 -10.13
CA PHE A 34 -40.72 8.19 -10.32
C PHE A 34 -41.57 8.42 -9.07
N HIS A 35 -42.87 8.59 -9.28
CA HIS A 35 -43.86 8.61 -8.19
C HIS A 35 -44.09 7.21 -7.61
N ALA A 36 -44.13 7.14 -6.29
CA ALA A 36 -44.35 5.90 -5.54
C ALA A 36 -45.07 6.17 -4.21
N ASN A 37 -45.81 5.17 -3.74
CA ASN A 37 -46.16 5.09 -2.33
C ASN A 37 -45.03 4.37 -1.61
N PHE A 38 -44.56 4.88 -0.48
CA PHE A 38 -43.55 4.16 0.29
C PHE A 38 -43.72 4.35 1.79
N THR A 39 -43.26 3.36 2.55
CA THR A 39 -43.29 3.35 4.01
C THR A 39 -41.87 3.30 4.53
N SER A 40 -41.51 4.22 5.42
CA SER A 40 -40.33 4.07 6.27
C SER A 40 -40.72 3.19 7.45
N LEU A 41 -40.24 1.94 7.50
CA LEU A 41 -40.72 0.98 8.49
C LEU A 41 -40.38 1.39 9.93
N ASN A 42 -39.27 2.11 10.13
CA ASN A 42 -38.89 2.61 11.45
C ASN A 42 -39.86 3.66 11.99
N SER A 43 -40.26 4.60 11.14
CA SER A 43 -41.22 5.63 11.52
C SER A 43 -42.67 5.15 11.41
N LYS A 44 -42.87 3.98 10.79
CA LYS A 44 -44.18 3.43 10.37
C LYS A 44 -45.01 4.42 9.56
N LYS A 45 -44.37 5.44 8.97
CA LYS A 45 -45.04 6.51 8.27
C LYS A 45 -45.19 6.13 6.80
N LEU A 46 -46.43 6.08 6.34
CA LEU A 46 -46.77 5.95 4.92
C LEU A 46 -46.72 7.32 4.26
N TYR A 47 -46.03 7.39 3.14
CA TYR A 47 -45.96 8.55 2.27
C TYR A 47 -46.65 8.20 0.96
N SER A 48 -47.84 8.78 0.75
CA SER A 48 -48.58 8.64 -0.49
C SER A 48 -48.05 9.61 -1.55
N ASN A 49 -47.87 9.14 -2.78
CA ASN A 49 -47.43 9.95 -3.92
C ASN A 49 -46.13 10.74 -3.66
N GLY A 50 -45.17 10.09 -3.00
CA GLY A 50 -43.81 10.63 -2.91
C GLY A 50 -43.01 10.33 -4.19
N ILE A 51 -41.84 10.94 -4.32
CA ILE A 51 -40.94 10.71 -5.45
C ILE A 51 -39.74 9.91 -4.94
N ILE A 52 -39.45 8.78 -5.58
CA ILE A 52 -38.20 8.03 -5.36
C ILE A 52 -37.23 8.41 -6.47
N VAL A 53 -36.05 8.87 -6.05
CA VAL A 53 -34.96 9.21 -6.95
C VAL A 53 -33.82 8.24 -6.72
N LEU A 54 -33.31 7.65 -7.80
CA LEU A 54 -32.07 6.88 -7.82
C LEU A 54 -31.01 7.71 -8.54
N THR A 55 -29.90 8.02 -7.89
CA THR A 55 -28.69 8.55 -8.53
C THR A 55 -27.69 7.42 -8.76
N GLU A 56 -26.47 7.75 -9.18
CA GLU A 56 -25.37 6.79 -9.26
C GLU A 56 -25.14 6.08 -7.91
N HIS A 57 -25.07 6.81 -6.78
CA HIS A 57 -24.75 6.22 -5.48
C HIS A 57 -25.85 6.36 -4.40
N TYR A 58 -26.97 7.04 -4.67
CA TYR A 58 -27.99 7.29 -3.65
C TYR A 58 -29.39 6.87 -4.08
N ILE A 59 -30.16 6.44 -3.08
CA ILE A 59 -31.62 6.39 -3.09
C ILE A 59 -32.11 7.59 -2.27
N ILE A 60 -32.89 8.47 -2.88
CA ILE A 60 -33.34 9.73 -2.30
C ILE A 60 -34.87 9.79 -2.34
N PRO A 61 -35.55 9.45 -1.24
CA PRO A 61 -36.99 9.62 -1.12
C PRO A 61 -37.34 11.09 -0.87
N LEU A 62 -38.25 11.63 -1.68
CA LEU A 62 -38.74 13.00 -1.62
C LEU A 62 -40.25 12.99 -1.40
N VAL A 63 -40.76 13.94 -0.61
CA VAL A 63 -42.19 14.07 -0.34
C VAL A 63 -42.62 15.52 -0.52
N SER A 64 -43.87 15.74 -0.92
CA SER A 64 -44.42 17.10 -1.03
C SER A 64 -44.44 17.79 0.33
N GLY A 65 -43.81 18.96 0.40
CA GLY A 65 -43.83 19.88 1.52
C GLY A 65 -44.85 21.01 1.34
N PHE A 66 -44.78 21.99 2.24
CA PHE A 66 -45.63 23.19 2.14
C PHE A 66 -45.29 23.99 0.88
N PHE A 67 -46.31 24.57 0.24
CA PHE A 67 -46.20 25.38 -0.97
C PHE A 67 -45.57 24.67 -2.19
N GLY A 68 -45.68 23.34 -2.26
CA GLY A 68 -45.18 22.57 -3.41
C GLY A 68 -43.66 22.37 -3.43
N ALA A 69 -42.93 22.76 -2.37
CA ALA A 69 -41.53 22.40 -2.22
C ALA A 69 -41.38 20.88 -2.01
N LEU A 70 -40.28 20.28 -2.48
CA LEU A 70 -39.95 18.89 -2.15
C LEU A 70 -39.15 18.86 -0.85
N LYS A 71 -39.57 18.02 0.10
CA LYS A 71 -38.83 17.72 1.32
C LYS A 71 -38.07 16.41 1.14
N GLN A 72 -36.75 16.47 1.26
CA GLN A 72 -35.90 15.29 1.28
C GLN A 72 -36.05 14.52 2.60
N LEU A 73 -36.24 13.21 2.51
CA LEU A 73 -36.14 12.30 3.67
C LEU A 73 -34.70 11.80 3.85
N GLN A 74 -34.49 10.75 4.65
CA GLN A 74 -33.17 10.14 4.79
C GLN A 74 -32.75 9.52 3.45
N GLN A 75 -31.70 10.07 2.85
CA GLN A 75 -31.02 9.47 1.71
C GLN A 75 -30.25 8.23 2.15
N VAL A 76 -30.16 7.24 1.28
CA VAL A 76 -29.44 5.97 1.52
C VAL A 76 -28.35 5.85 0.49
N HIS A 77 -27.10 5.72 0.92
CA HIS A 77 -26.00 5.43 0.00
C HIS A 77 -25.99 3.95 -0.37
N ILE A 78 -25.57 3.60 -1.58
CA ILE A 78 -25.48 2.19 -2.00
C ILE A 78 -24.55 1.35 -1.10
N CYS A 79 -23.56 1.96 -0.46
CA CYS A 79 -22.66 1.31 0.49
C CYS A 79 -23.33 0.95 1.83
N GLU A 80 -24.49 1.53 2.11
CA GLU A 80 -25.25 1.28 3.35
C GLU A 80 -26.29 0.17 3.19
N LEU A 81 -26.46 -0.36 1.97
CA LEU A 81 -27.43 -1.40 1.68
C LEU A 81 -27.01 -2.73 2.32
N GLU A 82 -27.92 -3.30 3.10
CA GLU A 82 -27.78 -4.61 3.75
C GLU A 82 -28.53 -5.67 2.93
N SER A 83 -29.77 -5.37 2.51
CA SER A 83 -30.56 -6.25 1.65
C SER A 83 -31.44 -5.50 0.63
N ILE A 84 -31.70 -6.16 -0.51
CA ILE A 84 -32.70 -5.76 -1.51
C ILE A 84 -33.63 -6.95 -1.73
N THR A 85 -34.88 -6.80 -1.31
CA THR A 85 -35.91 -7.84 -1.47
C THR A 85 -36.98 -7.38 -2.46
N VAL A 86 -36.99 -7.95 -3.66
CA VAL A 86 -38.02 -7.70 -4.67
C VAL A 86 -39.19 -8.65 -4.42
N GLN A 87 -40.29 -8.13 -3.91
CA GLN A 87 -41.45 -8.91 -3.47
C GLN A 87 -42.49 -9.15 -4.58
N SER A 88 -42.57 -8.22 -5.52
CA SER A 88 -43.37 -8.34 -6.74
C SER A 88 -42.85 -7.32 -7.76
N GLU A 89 -43.38 -7.33 -8.98
CA GLU A 89 -43.07 -6.30 -9.98
C GLU A 89 -43.38 -4.87 -9.53
N LYS A 90 -44.25 -4.73 -8.51
CA LYS A 90 -44.72 -3.45 -7.99
C LYS A 90 -44.24 -3.14 -6.57
N SER A 91 -43.49 -4.03 -5.93
CA SER A 91 -43.13 -3.92 -4.50
C SER A 91 -41.69 -4.33 -4.25
N ILE A 92 -40.92 -3.47 -3.58
CA ILE A 92 -39.54 -3.73 -3.17
C ILE A 92 -39.33 -3.26 -1.73
N LEU A 93 -38.62 -4.08 -0.95
CA LEU A 93 -38.11 -3.75 0.37
C LEU A 93 -36.61 -3.54 0.26
N ILE A 94 -36.13 -2.41 0.79
CA ILE A 94 -34.70 -2.09 0.86
C ILE A 94 -34.35 -1.94 2.33
N GLU A 95 -33.39 -2.74 2.80
CA GLU A 95 -32.85 -2.64 4.16
C GLU A 95 -31.44 -2.03 4.10
N TYR A 96 -31.15 -1.16 5.06
CA TYR A 96 -29.91 -0.41 5.13
C TYR A 96 -29.54 -0.10 6.58
N SER A 97 -28.27 0.27 6.80
CA SER A 97 -27.61 0.59 8.07
C SER A 97 -28.53 0.62 9.31
N ASN A 98 -28.29 -0.28 10.27
CA ASN A 98 -29.02 -0.39 11.54
C ASN A 98 -30.48 -0.88 11.40
N LYS A 99 -30.74 -1.82 10.49
CA LYS A 99 -32.08 -2.40 10.24
C LYS A 99 -33.13 -1.36 9.83
N ASN A 100 -32.68 -0.25 9.27
CA ASN A 100 -33.59 0.73 8.71
C ASN A 100 -34.09 0.24 7.36
N SER A 101 -35.31 0.61 6.97
CA SER A 101 -35.83 0.12 5.68
C SER A 101 -36.90 1.00 5.05
N TYR A 102 -36.95 0.89 3.72
CA TYR A 102 -37.97 1.47 2.87
C TYR A 102 -38.71 0.37 2.13
N GLN A 103 -40.03 0.36 2.28
CA GLN A 103 -40.93 -0.44 1.49
C GLN A 103 -41.54 0.45 0.40
N ILE A 104 -41.25 0.19 -0.87
CA ILE A 104 -41.65 1.03 -2.00
C ILE A 104 -42.64 0.28 -2.89
N TYR A 105 -43.74 0.95 -3.24
CA TYR A 105 -44.80 0.45 -4.10
C TYR A 105 -44.99 1.36 -5.33
N SER A 106 -44.73 0.83 -6.53
CA SER A 106 -44.93 1.53 -7.80
C SER A 106 -44.83 0.58 -8.99
N THR A 107 -45.46 0.90 -10.11
CA THR A 107 -45.28 0.15 -11.38
C THR A 107 -43.88 0.32 -11.98
N ALA A 108 -43.06 1.24 -11.45
CA ALA A 108 -41.66 1.41 -11.84
C ALA A 108 -40.68 0.57 -11.00
N VAL A 109 -41.15 -0.17 -9.99
CA VAL A 109 -40.29 -0.89 -9.04
C VAL A 109 -39.35 -1.87 -9.73
N LEU A 110 -39.83 -2.68 -10.67
CA LEU A 110 -38.96 -3.64 -11.36
C LEU A 110 -37.76 -2.96 -12.04
N ARG A 111 -37.99 -1.84 -12.74
CA ARG A 111 -36.92 -1.06 -13.38
C ARG A 111 -36.00 -0.39 -12.36
N PHE A 112 -36.56 0.11 -11.27
CA PHE A 112 -35.81 0.68 -10.17
C PHE A 112 -34.88 -0.36 -9.53
N ALA A 113 -35.39 -1.55 -9.20
CA ALA A 113 -34.62 -2.66 -8.65
C ALA A 113 -33.47 -3.04 -9.56
N LYS A 114 -33.74 -3.18 -10.87
CA LYS A 114 -32.73 -3.48 -11.89
C LYS A 114 -31.62 -2.42 -11.92
N SER A 115 -32.00 -1.15 -11.92
CA SER A 115 -31.05 -0.03 -11.95
C SER A 115 -30.25 0.08 -10.66
N LEU A 116 -30.88 -0.17 -9.51
CA LEU A 116 -30.25 -0.15 -8.20
C LEU A 116 -29.21 -1.26 -8.06
N ILE A 117 -29.55 -2.49 -8.43
CA ILE A 117 -28.64 -3.64 -8.40
C ILE A 117 -27.43 -3.39 -9.31
N ARG A 118 -27.66 -2.92 -10.54
CA ARG A 118 -26.58 -2.52 -11.45
C ARG A 118 -25.69 -1.44 -10.84
N ASN A 119 -26.29 -0.36 -10.31
CA ASN A 119 -25.55 0.75 -9.71
C ASN A 119 -24.76 0.28 -8.47
N TYR A 120 -25.27 -0.67 -7.69
CA TYR A 120 -24.54 -1.28 -6.58
C TYR A 120 -23.29 -2.03 -7.08
N PHE A 121 -23.45 -2.97 -8.01
CA PHE A 121 -22.34 -3.77 -8.52
C PHE A 121 -21.29 -2.94 -9.25
N LEU A 122 -21.68 -1.87 -9.93
CA LEU A 122 -20.75 -0.96 -10.59
C LEU A 122 -20.13 0.07 -9.63
N GLY A 123 -20.86 0.50 -8.60
CA GLY A 123 -20.39 1.52 -7.66
C GLY A 123 -19.49 0.96 -6.56
N VAL A 124 -19.65 -0.30 -6.15
CA VAL A 124 -18.77 -0.96 -5.17
C VAL A 124 -18.21 -2.29 -5.69
N PRO A 125 -17.57 -2.31 -6.88
CA PRO A 125 -17.25 -3.55 -7.59
C PRO A 125 -16.15 -4.39 -6.92
N LEU A 126 -15.47 -3.84 -5.91
CA LEU A 126 -14.46 -4.55 -5.10
C LEU A 126 -15.05 -5.15 -3.82
N PHE A 127 -16.29 -4.83 -3.44
CA PHE A 127 -16.92 -5.51 -2.30
C PHE A 127 -17.14 -6.99 -2.64
N GLN A 128 -16.94 -7.85 -1.63
CA GLN A 128 -17.35 -9.24 -1.73
C GLN A 128 -18.87 -9.27 -1.93
N ARG A 129 -19.33 -10.09 -2.88
CA ARG A 129 -20.75 -10.19 -3.26
C ARG A 129 -21.65 -10.57 -2.08
N ASP A 130 -21.08 -11.21 -1.06
CA ASP A 130 -21.78 -11.70 0.13
C ASP A 130 -22.24 -10.59 1.09
N ARG A 131 -21.87 -9.33 0.85
CA ARG A 131 -22.30 -8.20 1.69
C ARG A 131 -23.73 -7.73 1.46
N LEU A 132 -24.24 -7.89 0.24
CA LEU A 132 -25.58 -7.47 -0.10
C LEU A 132 -26.44 -8.70 -0.34
N GLU A 133 -27.46 -8.86 0.50
CA GLU A 133 -28.43 -9.92 0.31
C GLU A 133 -29.47 -9.49 -0.72
N ILE A 134 -29.48 -10.13 -1.89
CA ILE A 134 -30.51 -9.88 -2.91
C ILE A 134 -31.50 -11.05 -2.87
N GLN A 135 -32.73 -10.78 -2.43
CA GLN A 135 -33.81 -11.75 -2.38
C GLN A 135 -34.89 -11.44 -3.42
N PHE A 136 -35.42 -12.49 -4.03
CA PHE A 136 -36.58 -12.42 -4.91
C PHE A 136 -37.68 -13.27 -4.28
N ILE A 137 -38.69 -12.62 -3.69
CA ILE A 137 -39.83 -13.34 -3.11
C ILE A 137 -40.83 -13.55 -4.24
N ASP A 138 -40.91 -14.80 -4.69
CA ASP A 138 -41.78 -15.17 -5.79
C ASP A 138 -43.03 -15.86 -5.29
N SER A 139 -44.17 -15.17 -5.40
CA SER A 139 -45.48 -15.79 -5.17
C SER A 139 -45.96 -16.65 -6.36
N ASN A 140 -45.27 -16.58 -7.50
CA ASN A 140 -45.63 -17.16 -8.80
C ASN A 140 -44.49 -18.04 -9.40
N HIS A 141 -43.95 -18.98 -8.62
CA HIS A 141 -43.07 -20.07 -9.12
C HIS A 141 -41.77 -19.64 -9.86
N GLY A 142 -41.07 -18.59 -9.41
CA GLY A 142 -39.70 -18.27 -9.85
C GLY A 142 -39.58 -17.35 -11.08
N CYS A 143 -40.68 -16.77 -11.57
CA CYS A 143 -40.70 -15.81 -12.68
C CYS A 143 -39.90 -14.52 -12.41
N ILE A 144 -39.88 -13.99 -11.18
CA ILE A 144 -39.21 -12.70 -10.87
C ILE A 144 -37.70 -12.83 -10.99
N SER A 145 -37.11 -13.92 -10.48
CA SER A 145 -35.65 -14.14 -10.54
C SER A 145 -35.10 -14.12 -11.97
N LYS A 146 -35.87 -14.69 -12.93
CA LYS A 146 -35.53 -14.71 -14.36
C LYS A 146 -35.46 -13.30 -14.98
N LEU A 147 -36.09 -12.30 -14.35
CA LEU A 147 -36.04 -10.91 -14.80
C LEU A 147 -34.72 -10.22 -14.42
N PHE A 148 -33.89 -10.83 -13.58
CA PHE A 148 -32.61 -10.30 -13.10
C PHE A 148 -31.47 -11.25 -13.49
N PRO A 149 -31.05 -11.25 -14.78
CA PRO A 149 -29.94 -12.10 -15.19
C PRO A 149 -28.67 -11.73 -14.42
N PRO A 150 -27.73 -12.70 -14.22
CA PRO A 150 -26.47 -12.44 -13.54
C PRO A 150 -25.74 -11.24 -14.15
N PHE A 151 -25.38 -10.28 -13.31
CA PHE A 151 -24.63 -9.09 -13.73
C PHE A 151 -23.16 -9.27 -13.37
N SER A 152 -22.34 -9.62 -14.36
CA SER A 152 -20.90 -9.82 -14.20
C SER A 152 -20.12 -9.08 -15.28
N PRO A 153 -20.12 -7.73 -15.25
CA PRO A 153 -19.42 -6.94 -16.25
C PRO A 153 -17.93 -7.24 -16.25
N LYS A 154 -17.32 -7.27 -17.44
CA LYS A 154 -15.86 -7.26 -17.57
C LYS A 154 -15.35 -5.85 -17.26
N ILE A 155 -14.68 -5.68 -16.14
CA ILE A 155 -14.13 -4.40 -15.70
C ILE A 155 -12.66 -4.65 -15.35
N SER A 156 -11.75 -3.84 -15.91
CA SER A 156 -10.33 -4.00 -15.60
C SER A 156 -9.98 -3.56 -14.19
N PRO A 157 -8.86 -4.04 -13.64
CA PRO A 157 -8.39 -3.67 -12.30
C PRO A 157 -8.35 -2.16 -12.02
N PRO A 158 -7.83 -1.29 -12.92
CA PRO A 158 -7.83 0.15 -12.67
C PRO A 158 -9.25 0.76 -12.67
N GLN A 159 -10.14 0.24 -13.52
CA GLN A 159 -11.53 0.69 -13.61
C GLN A 159 -12.36 0.24 -12.39
N LEU A 160 -12.11 -0.97 -11.87
CA LEU A 160 -12.68 -1.45 -10.60
C LEU A 160 -12.33 -0.50 -9.46
N PHE A 161 -11.04 -0.12 -9.34
CA PHE A 161 -10.59 0.85 -8.36
C PHE A 161 -11.25 2.22 -8.56
N GLN A 162 -11.28 2.73 -9.78
CA GLN A 162 -11.84 4.05 -10.09
C GLN A 162 -13.31 4.16 -9.69
N LEU A 163 -14.15 3.20 -10.10
CA LEU A 163 -15.58 3.23 -9.82
C LEU A 163 -15.85 3.13 -8.32
N HIS A 164 -15.13 2.25 -7.64
CA HIS A 164 -15.21 2.10 -6.19
C HIS A 164 -14.76 3.36 -5.45
N TYR A 165 -13.66 3.97 -5.90
CA TYR A 165 -13.15 5.23 -5.36
C TYR A 165 -14.16 6.37 -5.54
N ASN A 166 -14.84 6.47 -6.69
CA ASN A 166 -15.90 7.45 -6.91
C ASN A 166 -17.06 7.28 -5.92
N SER A 167 -17.48 6.04 -5.68
CA SER A 167 -18.49 5.70 -4.68
C SER A 167 -18.06 6.06 -3.26
N MET A 168 -16.81 5.76 -2.89
CA MET A 168 -16.28 6.13 -1.58
C MET A 168 -16.14 7.66 -1.42
N CYS A 169 -15.78 8.39 -2.47
CA CYS A 169 -15.77 9.84 -2.45
C CYS A 169 -17.17 10.39 -2.13
N SER A 170 -18.20 9.86 -2.80
CA SER A 170 -19.61 10.18 -2.54
C SER A 170 -20.01 9.82 -1.10
N TYR A 171 -19.72 8.61 -0.63
CA TYR A 171 -20.04 8.12 0.71
C TYR A 171 -19.47 9.03 1.80
N PHE A 172 -18.19 9.38 1.70
CA PHE A 172 -17.52 10.27 2.64
C PHE A 172 -17.74 11.77 2.35
N LYS A 173 -18.58 12.10 1.35
CA LYS A 173 -18.93 13.48 0.97
C LYS A 173 -17.70 14.33 0.62
N THR A 174 -16.77 13.73 -0.11
CA THR A 174 -15.53 14.36 -0.60
C THR A 174 -15.54 14.45 -2.12
N GLY A 175 -14.67 15.29 -2.69
CA GLY A 175 -14.52 15.39 -4.14
C GLY A 175 -13.87 14.14 -4.75
N TYR A 176 -14.29 13.77 -5.96
CA TYR A 176 -13.58 12.80 -6.79
C TYR A 176 -12.40 13.48 -7.48
N PHE A 177 -11.22 12.87 -7.40
CA PHE A 177 -10.00 13.36 -8.03
C PHE A 177 -9.46 12.32 -9.01
N HIS A 178 -9.62 12.58 -10.30
CA HIS A 178 -9.29 11.61 -11.33
C HIS A 178 -7.81 11.19 -11.32
N GLN A 179 -6.92 12.10 -10.95
CA GLN A 179 -5.48 11.88 -10.82
C GLN A 179 -5.15 10.72 -9.87
N ILE A 180 -5.99 10.43 -8.88
CA ILE A 180 -5.81 9.27 -8.00
C ILE A 180 -6.08 7.96 -8.75
N SER A 181 -7.12 7.93 -9.60
CA SER A 181 -7.41 6.78 -10.46
C SER A 181 -6.31 6.58 -11.51
N HIS A 182 -5.81 7.68 -12.10
CA HIS A 182 -4.70 7.66 -13.05
C HIS A 182 -3.39 7.19 -12.43
N PHE A 183 -3.07 7.69 -11.24
CA PHE A 183 -1.93 7.19 -10.45
C PHE A 183 -2.04 5.69 -10.18
N TYR A 184 -3.22 5.21 -9.78
CA TYR A 184 -3.42 3.78 -9.54
C TYR A 184 -3.30 2.94 -10.81
N TYR A 185 -3.82 3.43 -11.94
CA TYR A 185 -3.61 2.81 -13.26
C TYR A 185 -2.11 2.65 -13.56
N ASN A 186 -1.31 3.71 -13.38
CA ASN A 186 0.13 3.65 -13.62
C ASN A 186 0.85 2.64 -12.70
N LEU A 187 0.43 2.50 -11.44
CA LEU A 187 0.99 1.46 -10.56
C LEU A 187 0.75 0.07 -11.15
N LEU A 188 -0.48 -0.23 -11.56
CA LEU A 188 -0.82 -1.55 -12.13
C LEU A 188 -0.17 -1.78 -13.49
N ASP A 189 -0.11 -0.75 -14.34
CA ASP A 189 0.56 -0.78 -15.65
C ASP A 189 2.06 -1.09 -15.53
N LEU A 190 2.69 -0.67 -14.42
CA LEU A 190 4.10 -0.94 -14.16
C LEU A 190 4.33 -2.25 -13.40
N GLY A 191 3.26 -2.89 -12.91
CA GLY A 191 3.34 -4.06 -12.03
C GLY A 191 3.81 -3.72 -10.62
N ASN A 192 3.53 -2.51 -10.13
CA ASN A 192 3.91 -2.04 -8.81
C ASN A 192 2.79 -2.34 -7.79
N PRO A 193 2.99 -3.27 -6.84
CA PRO A 193 1.96 -3.65 -5.86
C PRO A 193 1.87 -2.68 -4.66
N ILE A 194 2.61 -1.58 -4.68
CA ILE A 194 2.78 -0.65 -3.56
C ILE A 194 1.97 0.62 -3.81
N PHE A 195 0.99 0.90 -2.96
CA PHE A 195 0.37 2.21 -2.89
C PHE A 195 1.17 3.10 -1.92
N ASN A 196 2.08 3.91 -2.46
CA ASN A 196 2.87 4.85 -1.68
C ASN A 196 2.27 6.27 -1.73
N CYS A 197 1.67 6.72 -0.63
CA CYS A 197 1.03 8.03 -0.52
C CYS A 197 2.01 9.20 -0.74
N ASN A 198 3.32 8.99 -0.55
CA ASN A 198 4.33 10.02 -0.81
C ASN A 198 4.51 10.36 -2.29
N LEU A 199 4.02 9.52 -3.19
CA LEU A 199 4.08 9.74 -4.64
C LEU A 199 2.84 10.48 -5.17
N LEU A 200 1.84 10.73 -4.31
CA LEU A 200 0.71 11.57 -4.67
C LEU A 200 1.12 13.05 -4.68
N PRO A 201 0.49 13.88 -5.54
CA PRO A 201 0.65 15.32 -5.46
C PRO A 201 0.42 15.87 -4.04
N VAL A 202 1.30 16.76 -3.57
CA VAL A 202 1.32 17.18 -2.16
C VAL A 202 0.00 17.78 -1.68
N TYR A 203 -0.76 18.41 -2.57
CA TYR A 203 -2.05 19.02 -2.25
C TYR A 203 -3.17 18.00 -1.99
N TYR A 204 -2.93 16.70 -2.25
CA TYR A 204 -3.77 15.59 -1.78
C TYR A 204 -3.30 15.02 -0.43
N THR A 205 -2.14 15.43 0.08
CA THR A 205 -1.59 14.86 1.32
C THR A 205 -1.43 15.88 2.44
N GLU A 206 -1.55 17.17 2.12
CA GLU A 206 -1.34 18.27 3.05
C GLU A 206 -2.62 19.14 3.18
N PRO A 207 -3.25 19.18 4.37
CA PRO A 207 -4.44 19.99 4.64
C PRO A 207 -4.28 21.50 4.35
N LYS A 208 -3.06 22.05 4.38
CA LYS A 208 -2.82 23.50 4.16
C LYS A 208 -3.20 24.03 2.78
N PHE A 209 -3.48 23.18 1.80
CA PHE A 209 -3.94 23.60 0.47
C PHE A 209 -5.42 24.02 0.45
N GLY A 210 -6.15 23.87 1.56
CA GLY A 210 -7.56 24.27 1.65
C GLY A 210 -8.51 23.41 0.81
N LEU A 211 -7.99 22.37 0.16
CA LEU A 211 -8.78 21.33 -0.44
C LEU A 211 -9.35 20.47 0.69
N ASN A 212 -10.67 20.24 0.68
CA ASN A 212 -11.32 19.23 1.52
C ASN A 212 -11.00 17.83 0.99
N PHE A 213 -9.72 17.54 0.82
CA PHE A 213 -9.24 16.23 0.42
C PHE A 213 -9.11 15.35 1.66
N SER A 214 -9.59 14.10 1.54
CA SER A 214 -9.42 13.07 2.55
C SER A 214 -8.76 11.87 1.92
N LEU A 215 -7.80 11.26 2.61
CA LEU A 215 -7.26 9.96 2.23
C LEU A 215 -8.24 8.81 2.51
N GLN A 216 -9.31 9.06 3.27
CA GLN A 216 -10.27 8.04 3.69
C GLN A 216 -10.94 7.28 2.52
N PRO A 217 -11.43 7.93 1.44
CA PRO A 217 -11.99 7.20 0.30
C PRO A 217 -10.96 6.31 -0.40
N ILE A 218 -9.69 6.74 -0.44
CA ILE A 218 -8.60 5.96 -1.01
C ILE A 218 -8.35 4.73 -0.16
N THR A 219 -8.15 4.88 1.15
CA THR A 219 -7.86 3.74 2.02
C THR A 219 -9.03 2.75 2.07
N HIS A 220 -10.28 3.22 2.05
CA HIS A 220 -11.44 2.34 1.97
C HIS A 220 -11.53 1.62 0.64
N THR A 221 -11.11 2.23 -0.46
CA THR A 221 -11.06 1.53 -1.75
C THR A 221 -9.94 0.49 -1.78
N LEU A 222 -8.75 0.86 -1.29
CA LEU A 222 -7.60 -0.05 -1.18
C LEU A 222 -7.87 -1.22 -0.22
N ALA A 223 -8.71 -1.04 0.78
CA ALA A 223 -9.12 -2.08 1.72
C ALA A 223 -9.78 -3.29 1.03
N TYR A 224 -10.31 -3.11 -0.18
CA TYR A 224 -10.91 -4.20 -0.96
C TYR A 224 -10.14 -4.51 -2.25
N SER A 225 -9.04 -3.80 -2.53
CA SER A 225 -8.30 -4.02 -3.77
C SER A 225 -7.39 -5.25 -3.64
N PRO A 226 -7.60 -6.31 -4.44
CA PRO A 226 -6.72 -7.47 -4.42
C PRO A 226 -5.38 -7.21 -5.12
N TYR A 227 -5.17 -6.03 -5.69
CA TYR A 227 -3.97 -5.68 -6.45
C TYR A 227 -2.96 -4.88 -5.60
N THR A 228 -3.40 -4.33 -4.45
CA THR A 228 -2.54 -3.60 -3.52
C THR A 228 -2.06 -4.53 -2.42
N HIS A 229 -0.74 -4.76 -2.37
CA HIS A 229 -0.14 -5.66 -1.37
C HIS A 229 0.66 -4.90 -0.31
N VAL A 230 1.06 -3.66 -0.59
CA VAL A 230 1.74 -2.80 0.39
C VAL A 230 1.10 -1.43 0.39
N PHE A 231 0.80 -0.92 1.58
CA PHE A 231 0.40 0.46 1.79
C PHE A 231 1.51 1.19 2.54
N SER A 232 1.97 2.31 1.98
CA SER A 232 3.10 3.06 2.51
C SER A 232 2.79 4.55 2.59
N ALA A 233 3.18 5.17 3.69
CA ALA A 233 3.20 6.61 3.91
C ALA A 233 4.31 6.97 4.91
N ASP A 234 5.08 8.02 4.61
CA ASP A 234 6.19 8.48 5.45
C ASP A 234 6.24 10.01 5.52
N GLY A 235 6.17 10.59 6.71
CA GLY A 235 6.31 12.03 6.90
C GLY A 235 5.12 12.87 6.41
N LEU A 236 3.97 12.26 6.16
CA LEU A 236 2.76 12.98 5.74
C LEU A 236 2.01 13.51 6.96
N LYS A 237 1.65 14.79 7.02
CA LYS A 237 0.99 15.40 8.20
C LYS A 237 -0.53 15.10 8.27
N SER A 238 -0.94 13.89 7.90
CA SER A 238 -2.36 13.50 7.87
C SER A 238 -2.77 12.82 9.17
N HIS A 239 -3.45 13.58 10.02
CA HIS A 239 -3.79 13.23 11.41
C HIS A 239 -4.64 11.97 11.62
N ASN A 240 -5.20 11.36 10.58
CA ASN A 240 -6.02 10.16 10.67
C ASN A 240 -5.43 8.99 9.88
N LEU A 241 -4.20 9.10 9.38
CA LEU A 241 -3.67 8.10 8.45
C LEU A 241 -3.46 6.75 9.12
N LEU A 242 -3.03 6.74 10.39
CA LEU A 242 -2.91 5.51 11.17
C LEU A 242 -4.28 4.84 11.30
N LYS A 243 -5.31 5.57 11.76
CA LYS A 243 -6.71 5.10 11.78
C LYS A 243 -7.16 4.55 10.43
N TYR A 244 -6.95 5.31 9.36
CA TYR A 244 -7.38 4.92 8.01
C TYR A 244 -6.61 3.71 7.47
N SER A 245 -5.44 3.39 8.00
CA SER A 245 -4.69 2.21 7.63
C SER A 245 -5.22 0.93 8.31
N ALA A 246 -5.98 1.07 9.41
CA ALA A 246 -6.61 -0.05 10.11
C ALA A 246 -7.59 -0.82 9.21
N VAL A 247 -8.44 -0.11 8.46
CA VAL A 247 -9.41 -0.76 7.53
C VAL A 247 -8.70 -1.55 6.43
N ILE A 248 -7.52 -1.11 5.99
CA ILE A 248 -6.71 -1.89 5.04
C ILE A 248 -6.21 -3.17 5.72
N ALA A 249 -5.69 -3.06 6.94
CA ALA A 249 -5.14 -4.18 7.70
C ALA A 249 -6.16 -5.28 8.00
N THR A 250 -7.41 -4.91 8.26
CA THR A 250 -8.48 -5.85 8.66
C THR A 250 -9.34 -6.34 7.51
N THR A 251 -9.28 -5.68 6.34
CA THR A 251 -10.19 -5.97 5.22
C THR A 251 -9.48 -6.41 3.94
N ASN A 252 -8.22 -6.04 3.71
CA ASN A 252 -7.51 -6.40 2.47
C ASN A 252 -6.68 -7.69 2.64
N PRO A 253 -7.14 -8.85 2.12
CA PRO A 253 -6.40 -10.11 2.22
C PRO A 253 -5.07 -10.15 1.45
N SER A 254 -4.91 -9.25 0.48
CA SER A 254 -3.69 -9.14 -0.32
C SER A 254 -2.63 -8.25 0.35
N CYS A 255 -3.02 -7.39 1.30
CA CYS A 255 -2.08 -6.52 1.99
C CYS A 255 -1.15 -7.31 2.92
N LYS A 256 0.16 -7.29 2.63
CA LYS A 256 1.22 -7.97 3.39
C LYS A 256 2.05 -7.02 4.24
N ALA A 257 2.16 -5.75 3.86
CA ALA A 257 2.94 -4.78 4.62
C ALA A 257 2.21 -3.45 4.79
N LEU A 258 2.25 -2.94 6.02
CA LEU A 258 1.70 -1.64 6.39
C LEU A 258 2.82 -0.75 6.93
N ARG A 259 3.13 0.32 6.17
CA ARG A 259 4.11 1.34 6.54
C ARG A 259 3.42 2.68 6.70
N VAL A 260 3.30 3.17 7.92
CA VAL A 260 2.77 4.50 8.21
C VAL A 260 3.74 5.15 9.18
N ARG A 261 4.71 5.92 8.69
CA ARG A 261 5.84 6.45 9.48
C ARG A 261 5.79 7.95 9.60
N ASN A 262 6.15 8.51 10.75
CA ASN A 262 6.24 9.97 10.94
C ASN A 262 5.01 10.74 10.42
N CYS A 263 3.81 10.12 10.40
CA CYS A 263 2.64 10.68 9.71
C CYS A 263 1.79 11.59 10.61
N GLY A 264 2.32 11.99 11.77
CA GLY A 264 1.65 12.87 12.71
C GLY A 264 0.28 12.35 13.12
N SER A 265 0.24 11.29 13.93
CA SER A 265 -0.99 10.70 14.46
C SER A 265 -1.71 11.61 15.46
N ASN A 266 -3.04 11.51 15.52
CA ASN A 266 -3.81 12.06 16.63
C ASN A 266 -3.57 11.26 17.92
N ALA A 267 -3.88 11.88 19.06
CA ALA A 267 -3.72 11.25 20.37
C ALA A 267 -4.54 9.95 20.55
N ASN A 268 -5.63 9.77 19.78
CA ASN A 268 -6.56 8.65 19.91
C ASN A 268 -6.51 7.65 18.73
N ASP A 269 -5.55 7.82 17.81
CA ASP A 269 -5.50 6.96 16.61
C ASP A 269 -5.24 5.49 16.97
N GLY A 270 -4.55 5.22 18.08
CA GLY A 270 -4.23 3.86 18.52
C GLY A 270 -5.46 3.08 18.95
N LYS A 271 -6.35 3.72 19.73
CA LYS A 271 -7.64 3.14 20.12
C LYS A 271 -8.55 2.94 18.93
N GLU A 272 -8.66 3.91 18.03
CA GLU A 272 -9.51 3.76 16.85
C GLU A 272 -8.99 2.64 15.90
N PHE A 273 -7.67 2.49 15.81
CA PHE A 273 -7.06 1.36 15.10
C PHE A 273 -7.44 0.02 15.74
N TYR A 274 -7.37 -0.05 17.08
CA TYR A 274 -7.79 -1.24 17.84
C TYR A 274 -9.28 -1.56 17.67
N GLU A 275 -10.17 -0.56 17.76
CA GLU A 275 -11.62 -0.72 17.60
C GLU A 275 -12.00 -1.27 16.21
N GLU A 276 -11.18 -1.05 15.17
CA GLU A 276 -11.40 -1.66 13.86
C GLU A 276 -11.05 -3.16 13.85
N PHE A 277 -10.00 -3.57 14.57
CA PHE A 277 -9.66 -4.99 14.77
C PHE A 277 -10.72 -5.70 15.62
N GLU A 278 -11.24 -5.05 16.65
CA GLU A 278 -12.29 -5.65 17.50
C GLU A 278 -13.57 -5.99 16.72
N LYS A 279 -13.88 -5.20 15.68
CA LYS A 279 -15.05 -5.41 14.80
C LYS A 279 -14.83 -6.49 13.73
N LYS A 280 -13.60 -6.94 13.52
CA LYS A 280 -13.22 -7.77 12.38
C LYS A 280 -12.45 -9.00 12.84
N ASP A 281 -12.92 -10.16 12.42
CA ASP A 281 -12.27 -11.43 12.78
C ASP A 281 -11.09 -11.79 11.86
N ASN A 282 -10.55 -10.82 11.11
CA ASN A 282 -9.48 -11.04 10.13
C ASN A 282 -8.42 -9.95 10.21
N ASP A 283 -7.18 -10.35 9.93
CA ASP A 283 -6.00 -9.51 9.79
C ASP A 283 -5.07 -10.14 8.75
N PHE A 284 -4.32 -9.31 8.05
CA PHE A 284 -3.58 -9.74 6.86
C PHE A 284 -2.12 -9.30 6.79
N PRO A 285 -1.74 -8.06 7.18
CA PRO A 285 -0.35 -7.65 7.12
C PRO A 285 0.52 -8.49 8.05
N ILE A 286 1.69 -8.89 7.54
CA ILE A 286 2.71 -9.62 8.30
C ILE A 286 3.89 -8.73 8.70
N TYR A 287 3.89 -7.49 8.19
CA TYR A 287 4.91 -6.47 8.42
C TYR A 287 4.22 -5.16 8.83
N TYR A 288 4.57 -4.65 10.01
CA TYR A 288 4.08 -3.38 10.54
C TYR A 288 5.25 -2.45 10.84
N ASP A 289 5.23 -1.25 10.26
CA ASP A 289 6.18 -0.18 10.59
C ASP A 289 5.42 1.12 10.81
N PHE A 290 5.28 1.45 12.09
CA PHE A 290 4.66 2.66 12.60
C PHE A 290 5.69 3.62 13.21
N SER A 291 6.97 3.47 12.86
CA SER A 291 8.05 4.26 13.44
C SER A 291 7.84 5.77 13.31
N GLY A 292 8.22 6.49 14.36
CA GLY A 292 8.17 7.95 14.44
C GLY A 292 6.78 8.57 14.63
N ASN A 293 5.71 7.78 14.71
CA ASN A 293 4.40 8.29 15.14
C ASN A 293 4.33 8.34 16.66
N GLN A 294 3.95 9.48 17.22
CA GLN A 294 3.82 9.67 18.67
C GLN A 294 2.34 9.65 19.04
N VAL A 295 1.79 8.45 19.28
CA VAL A 295 0.39 8.24 19.66
C VAL A 295 0.29 8.14 21.18
N ARG A 296 -0.68 8.79 21.82
CA ARG A 296 -0.82 8.74 23.29
C ARG A 296 -1.33 7.40 23.80
N ASP A 297 -2.18 6.72 23.04
CA ASP A 297 -2.85 5.48 23.40
C ASP A 297 -2.25 4.24 22.70
N PHE A 298 -0.93 4.23 22.49
CA PHE A 298 -0.23 3.07 21.93
C PHE A 298 -0.50 1.76 22.68
N SER A 299 -0.78 1.81 23.98
CA SER A 299 -1.16 0.62 24.75
C SER A 299 -2.45 -0.03 24.22
N GLU A 300 -3.41 0.75 23.72
CA GLU A 300 -4.61 0.22 23.05
C GLU A 300 -4.23 -0.39 21.71
N LEU A 301 -3.37 0.28 20.93
CA LEU A 301 -2.87 -0.28 19.66
C LEU A 301 -2.17 -1.62 19.88
N MET A 302 -1.34 -1.78 20.92
CA MET A 302 -0.64 -3.04 21.18
C MET A 302 -1.61 -4.21 21.49
N LYS A 303 -2.84 -3.93 21.91
CA LYS A 303 -3.84 -4.98 22.15
C LYS A 303 -4.23 -5.71 20.87
N ILE A 304 -4.07 -5.11 19.69
CA ILE A 304 -4.38 -5.78 18.41
C ILE A 304 -3.62 -7.11 18.28
N PHE A 305 -2.41 -7.20 18.84
CA PHE A 305 -1.57 -8.39 18.72
C PHE A 305 -2.12 -9.59 19.51
N PHE A 306 -3.11 -9.41 20.39
CA PHE A 306 -3.87 -10.53 20.95
C PHE A 306 -4.90 -11.11 19.96
N PHE A 307 -5.28 -10.38 18.92
CA PHE A 307 -6.33 -10.75 17.96
C PHE A 307 -5.78 -11.14 16.60
N VAL A 308 -4.58 -10.66 16.25
CA VAL A 308 -3.88 -11.01 15.02
C VAL A 308 -3.79 -12.54 14.89
N LYS A 309 -4.17 -13.06 13.73
CA LYS A 309 -4.13 -14.47 13.30
C LYS A 309 -3.01 -14.70 12.29
N SER A 310 -2.61 -13.67 11.55
CA SER A 310 -1.50 -13.74 10.60
C SER A 310 -0.16 -13.96 11.32
N LYS A 311 0.79 -14.58 10.60
CA LYS A 311 2.14 -14.84 11.11
C LYS A 311 2.99 -13.59 10.95
N ILE A 312 3.08 -12.79 12.00
CA ILE A 312 3.85 -11.53 11.96
C ILE A 312 5.34 -11.84 11.93
N ILE A 313 6.04 -11.16 11.03
CA ILE A 313 7.49 -11.33 10.81
C ILE A 313 8.29 -10.06 11.14
N SER A 314 7.65 -8.88 11.15
CA SER A 314 8.31 -7.62 11.51
C SER A 314 7.39 -6.68 12.26
N LEU A 315 7.92 -6.13 13.35
CA LEU A 315 7.32 -5.05 14.13
C LEU A 315 8.34 -3.93 14.30
N ASN A 316 8.01 -2.75 13.75
CA ASN A 316 8.81 -1.54 13.92
C ASN A 316 7.98 -0.43 14.56
N PHE A 317 8.34 -0.12 15.81
CA PHE A 317 7.75 0.94 16.63
C PHE A 317 8.83 1.91 17.12
N GLU A 318 9.91 2.09 16.35
CA GLU A 318 10.98 2.99 16.75
C GLU A 318 10.48 4.44 16.90
N ASN A 319 10.96 5.15 17.92
CA ASN A 319 10.63 6.56 18.17
C ASN A 319 9.11 6.84 18.26
N CYS A 320 8.36 5.90 18.84
CA CYS A 320 6.91 6.01 18.99
C CYS A 320 6.46 6.62 20.32
N SER A 321 7.40 6.93 21.21
CA SER A 321 7.13 7.35 22.59
C SER A 321 6.29 6.30 23.36
N LEU A 322 6.60 5.01 23.18
CA LEU A 322 5.91 3.93 23.88
C LEU A 322 6.08 4.09 25.40
N ALA A 323 4.96 4.06 26.12
CA ALA A 323 4.94 4.03 27.58
C ALA A 323 5.11 2.58 28.09
N GLU A 324 5.42 2.43 29.39
CA GLU A 324 5.61 1.12 30.05
C GLU A 324 4.46 0.16 29.75
N ASN A 325 3.21 0.59 29.94
CA ASN A 325 2.04 -0.26 29.68
C ASN A 325 1.93 -0.76 28.23
N ALA A 326 2.41 0.00 27.25
CA ALA A 326 2.44 -0.44 25.86
C ALA A 326 3.48 -1.55 25.65
N PHE A 327 4.68 -1.43 26.22
CA PHE A 327 5.68 -2.50 26.21
C PHE A 327 5.18 -3.77 26.88
N MET A 328 4.60 -3.64 28.08
CA MET A 328 4.04 -4.77 28.82
C MET A 328 2.97 -5.49 27.99
N THR A 329 2.04 -4.72 27.39
CA THR A 329 0.98 -5.26 26.53
C THR A 329 1.56 -5.99 25.31
N LEU A 330 2.56 -5.38 24.64
CA LEU A 330 3.20 -5.98 23.47
C LEU A 330 3.93 -7.28 23.81
N PHE A 331 4.78 -7.29 24.83
CA PHE A 331 5.53 -8.48 25.21
C PHE A 331 4.62 -9.59 25.74
N GLN A 332 3.57 -9.25 26.48
CA GLN A 332 2.54 -10.21 26.88
C GLN A 332 1.82 -10.81 25.67
N ALA A 333 1.47 -10.00 24.67
CA ALA A 333 0.86 -10.49 23.44
C ALA A 333 1.79 -11.47 22.72
N ILE A 334 3.06 -11.12 22.52
CA ILE A 334 4.06 -12.00 21.87
C ILE A 334 4.21 -13.31 22.67
N ASN A 335 4.26 -13.23 23.99
CA ASN A 335 4.41 -14.42 24.84
C ASN A 335 3.20 -15.37 24.74
N GLN A 336 1.99 -14.84 24.60
CA GLN A 336 0.75 -15.63 24.63
C GLN A 336 0.26 -16.10 23.25
N LYS A 337 0.85 -15.60 22.16
CA LYS A 337 0.32 -15.78 20.80
C LYS A 337 1.36 -16.43 19.90
N GLU A 338 1.16 -17.72 19.60
CA GLU A 338 2.09 -18.51 18.77
C GLU A 338 2.33 -17.93 17.37
N ASN A 339 1.34 -17.25 16.79
CA ASN A 339 1.49 -16.59 15.49
C ASN A 339 2.46 -15.39 15.50
N LEU A 340 2.83 -14.90 16.69
CA LEU A 340 3.85 -13.87 16.89
C LEU A 340 5.24 -14.46 17.17
N TRP A 341 5.36 -15.76 17.39
CA TRP A 341 6.67 -16.41 17.62
C TRP A 341 7.55 -16.46 16.35
N GLY A 342 6.99 -16.10 15.19
CA GLY A 342 7.71 -15.96 13.92
C GLY A 342 8.35 -14.59 13.69
N ILE A 343 8.29 -13.66 14.65
CA ILE A 343 8.83 -12.29 14.49
C ILE A 343 10.35 -12.34 14.31
N LYS A 344 10.82 -11.93 13.13
CA LYS A 344 12.24 -11.87 12.79
C LYS A 344 12.88 -10.53 13.10
N GLN A 345 12.09 -9.45 13.10
CA GLN A 345 12.53 -8.09 13.36
C GLN A 345 11.68 -7.47 14.47
N LEU A 346 12.34 -7.05 15.55
CA LEU A 346 11.70 -6.32 16.65
C LEU A 346 12.47 -5.01 16.89
N LEU A 347 11.93 -3.91 16.36
CA LEU A 347 12.60 -2.61 16.34
C LEU A 347 11.89 -1.62 17.25
N LEU A 348 12.52 -1.33 18.39
CA LEU A 348 11.94 -0.57 19.51
C LEU A 348 12.80 0.61 19.96
N ALA A 349 13.93 0.91 19.29
CA ALA A 349 14.78 2.04 19.64
C ALA A 349 14.05 3.39 19.63
N GLY A 350 14.50 4.32 20.47
CA GLY A 350 13.87 5.62 20.68
C GLY A 350 12.71 5.61 21.66
N ASN A 351 12.41 4.48 22.29
CA ASN A 351 11.42 4.34 23.35
C ASN A 351 12.13 3.94 24.65
N TYR A 352 11.80 4.64 25.74
CA TYR A 352 12.46 4.41 27.02
C TYR A 352 11.95 3.12 27.69
N MET A 353 12.86 2.17 27.95
CA MET A 353 12.56 0.92 28.66
C MET A 353 13.09 0.98 30.09
N ASN A 354 12.18 1.04 31.06
CA ASN A 354 12.52 0.91 32.47
C ASN A 354 12.74 -0.56 32.88
N GLU A 355 13.16 -0.81 34.12
CA GLU A 355 13.43 -2.17 34.62
C GLU A 355 12.23 -3.12 34.44
N ALA A 356 11.00 -2.67 34.66
CA ALA A 356 9.80 -3.52 34.49
C ALA A 356 9.62 -3.99 33.03
N CYS A 357 9.88 -3.10 32.07
CA CYS A 357 9.87 -3.44 30.65
C CYS A 357 10.97 -4.47 30.32
N ILE A 358 12.16 -4.29 30.89
CA ILE A 358 13.32 -5.17 30.68
C ILE A 358 13.08 -6.56 31.28
N GLU A 359 12.46 -6.64 32.46
CA GLU A 359 12.05 -7.91 33.07
C GLU A 359 11.09 -8.69 32.18
N THR A 360 10.04 -8.03 31.69
CA THR A 360 9.03 -8.67 30.85
C THR A 360 9.61 -9.11 29.50
N CYS A 361 10.50 -8.31 28.93
CA CYS A 361 11.26 -8.70 27.76
C CYS A 361 12.15 -9.93 28.06
N SER A 362 12.83 -9.93 29.21
CA SER A 362 13.68 -11.05 29.64
C SER A 362 12.89 -12.34 29.79
N ASP A 363 11.67 -12.27 30.34
CA ASP A 363 10.78 -13.43 30.46
C ASP A 363 10.34 -13.96 29.09
N LEU A 364 10.07 -13.08 28.13
CA LEU A 364 9.81 -13.46 26.74
C LEU A 364 11.01 -14.21 26.12
N PHE A 365 12.23 -13.71 26.30
CA PHE A 365 13.45 -14.38 25.81
C PHE A 365 13.67 -15.76 26.46
N LYS A 366 13.41 -15.89 27.76
CA LYS A 366 13.45 -17.19 28.46
C LYS A 366 12.41 -18.15 27.88
N GLU A 367 11.19 -17.68 27.61
CA GLU A 367 10.15 -18.52 27.01
C GLU A 367 10.55 -19.00 25.61
N PHE A 368 11.08 -18.13 24.77
CA PHE A 368 11.62 -18.51 23.46
C PHE A 368 12.72 -19.56 23.57
N LYS A 369 13.63 -19.41 24.54
CA LYS A 369 14.67 -20.42 24.80
C LYS A 369 14.07 -21.76 25.24
N ASN A 370 13.11 -21.74 26.18
CA ASN A 370 12.45 -22.95 26.68
C ASN A 370 11.70 -23.70 25.56
N SER A 371 11.05 -22.93 24.69
CA SER A 371 10.32 -23.42 23.53
C SER A 371 11.20 -23.71 22.31
N LYS A 372 12.53 -23.51 22.40
CA LYS A 372 13.52 -23.69 21.33
C LYS A 372 13.20 -22.87 20.06
N LEU A 373 12.72 -21.65 20.27
CA LEU A 373 12.38 -20.68 19.24
C LEU A 373 13.49 -19.64 19.12
N PHE A 374 14.02 -19.49 17.90
CA PHE A 374 15.11 -18.56 17.62
C PHE A 374 14.78 -17.63 16.46
N PRO A 375 13.68 -16.85 16.53
CA PRO A 375 13.18 -16.15 15.37
C PRO A 375 13.95 -14.87 15.06
N PHE A 376 14.60 -14.24 16.05
CA PHE A 376 15.11 -12.88 15.90
C PHE A 376 16.41 -12.79 15.09
N THR A 377 16.33 -12.05 13.98
CA THR A 377 17.45 -11.72 13.09
C THR A 377 17.86 -10.25 13.19
N SER A 378 16.94 -9.37 13.60
CA SER A 378 17.20 -7.96 13.86
C SER A 378 16.49 -7.52 15.15
N ILE A 379 17.26 -6.89 16.03
CA ILE A 379 16.77 -6.34 17.29
C ILE A 379 17.29 -4.91 17.43
N SER A 380 16.38 -4.01 17.80
CA SER A 380 16.73 -2.64 18.16
C SER A 380 16.04 -2.20 19.44
N PHE A 381 16.79 -1.59 20.36
CA PHE A 381 16.27 -1.08 21.64
C PHE A 381 17.09 0.10 22.16
N GLY A 382 16.60 0.68 23.25
CA GLY A 382 17.22 1.80 23.95
C GLY A 382 16.52 3.13 23.66
N PRO A 383 16.51 4.12 24.57
CA PRO A 383 17.22 4.15 25.85
C PRO A 383 16.68 3.14 26.88
N CYS A 384 17.54 2.57 27.73
CA CYS A 384 17.13 1.60 28.76
C CYS A 384 17.89 1.76 30.08
N GLU A 385 17.26 1.38 31.20
CA GLU A 385 17.82 1.50 32.57
C GLU A 385 18.90 0.46 32.89
N ASN A 386 18.78 -0.75 32.32
CA ASN A 386 19.62 -1.90 32.65
C ASN A 386 19.96 -2.70 31.38
N ILE A 387 20.93 -2.18 30.64
CA ILE A 387 21.31 -2.73 29.34
C ILE A 387 22.03 -4.08 29.47
N GLU A 388 22.77 -4.26 30.55
CA GLU A 388 23.51 -5.47 30.89
C GLU A 388 22.59 -6.69 30.88
N LYS A 389 21.43 -6.56 31.54
CA LYS A 389 20.42 -7.63 31.57
C LYS A 389 19.86 -7.95 30.20
N MET A 390 19.55 -6.94 29.38
CA MET A 390 19.06 -7.13 28.02
C MET A 390 20.09 -7.86 27.15
N LEU A 391 21.36 -7.43 27.22
CA LEU A 391 22.47 -8.02 26.47
C LEU A 391 22.76 -9.45 26.92
N MET A 392 22.72 -9.70 28.23
CA MET A 392 22.85 -11.05 28.78
C MET A 392 21.76 -11.97 28.24
N MET A 393 20.51 -11.51 28.09
CA MET A 393 19.43 -12.32 27.49
C MET A 393 19.65 -12.57 26.01
N ILE A 394 20.11 -11.57 25.26
CA ILE A 394 20.47 -11.72 23.85
C ILE A 394 21.56 -12.78 23.67
N ASP A 395 22.63 -12.71 24.47
CA ASP A 395 23.72 -13.70 24.43
C ASP A 395 23.27 -15.09 24.92
N TYR A 396 22.42 -15.16 25.95
CA TYR A 396 21.98 -16.43 26.53
C TYR A 396 21.02 -17.22 25.63
N CYS A 397 20.28 -16.54 24.75
CA CYS A 397 19.21 -17.16 23.97
C CYS A 397 19.62 -17.64 22.57
N ASP A 398 20.91 -17.60 22.21
CA ASP A 398 21.46 -18.11 20.93
C ASP A 398 20.68 -17.66 19.68
N GLN A 399 20.11 -16.45 19.71
CA GLN A 399 19.31 -15.93 18.60
C GLN A 399 20.19 -15.67 17.36
N PRO A 400 19.70 -15.89 16.13
CA PRO A 400 20.46 -15.73 14.90
C PRO A 400 20.58 -14.25 14.49
N ILE A 401 20.99 -13.38 15.42
CA ILE A 401 21.02 -11.94 15.25
C ILE A 401 22.09 -11.57 14.23
N SER A 402 21.63 -11.06 13.10
CA SER A 402 22.46 -10.42 12.07
C SER A 402 22.56 -8.91 12.24
N HIS A 403 21.57 -8.29 12.88
CA HIS A 403 21.50 -6.84 13.09
C HIS A 403 21.18 -6.52 14.55
N LEU A 404 22.10 -5.83 15.22
CA LEU A 404 21.92 -5.33 16.58
C LEU A 404 22.07 -3.82 16.59
N ARG A 405 21.05 -3.12 17.10
CA ARG A 405 21.08 -1.67 17.30
C ARG A 405 20.79 -1.32 18.76
N ILE A 406 21.72 -0.56 19.35
CA ILE A 406 21.60 0.01 20.69
C ILE A 406 21.55 1.53 20.53
N PHE A 407 20.51 2.15 21.10
CA PHE A 407 20.24 3.57 20.92
C PHE A 407 20.21 4.30 22.27
N LYS A 408 20.88 5.45 22.34
CA LYS A 408 20.84 6.39 23.48
C LYS A 408 21.04 5.75 24.85
N THR A 409 21.88 4.72 24.92
CA THR A 409 22.14 3.99 26.16
C THR A 409 23.63 4.01 26.45
N PRO A 410 24.06 4.55 27.60
CA PRO A 410 25.46 4.48 28.02
C PRO A 410 25.95 3.04 28.07
N ILE A 411 27.15 2.79 27.54
CA ILE A 411 27.77 1.47 27.59
C ILE A 411 28.74 1.49 28.77
N THR A 412 28.34 0.85 29.87
CA THR A 412 29.19 0.59 31.04
C THR A 412 30.23 -0.49 30.71
N LEU A 413 31.20 -0.70 31.61
CA LEU A 413 32.18 -1.77 31.47
C LEU A 413 31.51 -3.16 31.45
N ASP A 414 30.50 -3.39 32.28
CA ASP A 414 29.76 -4.66 32.34
C ASP A 414 28.95 -4.88 31.05
N ALA A 415 28.27 -3.82 30.57
CA ALA A 415 27.56 -3.87 29.30
C ALA A 415 28.51 -4.16 28.13
N ALA A 416 29.69 -3.55 28.13
CA ALA A 416 30.72 -3.81 27.13
C ALA A 416 31.22 -5.25 27.17
N TYR A 417 31.38 -5.82 28.36
CA TYR A 417 31.73 -7.24 28.52
C TYR A 417 30.68 -8.14 27.85
N ASP A 418 29.39 -7.89 28.10
CA ASP A 418 28.31 -8.68 27.49
C ASP A 418 28.21 -8.48 25.98
N ILE A 419 28.34 -7.24 25.48
CA ILE A 419 28.42 -6.95 24.03
C ILE A 419 29.59 -7.71 23.40
N CYS A 420 30.77 -7.65 24.01
CA CYS A 420 31.97 -8.31 23.50
C CYS A 420 31.82 -9.84 23.52
N ARG A 421 31.19 -10.40 24.56
CA ARG A 421 30.91 -11.84 24.66
C ARG A 421 29.99 -12.30 23.53
N PHE A 422 28.90 -11.59 23.29
CA PHE A 422 27.99 -11.83 22.17
C PHE A 422 28.72 -11.73 20.83
N MET A 423 29.44 -10.64 20.60
CA MET A 423 30.14 -10.39 19.33
C MET A 423 31.19 -11.47 19.06
N ASN A 424 31.94 -11.93 20.05
CA ASN A 424 32.94 -13.00 19.87
C ASN A 424 32.33 -14.33 19.40
N ARG A 425 31.11 -14.63 19.81
CA ARG A 425 30.41 -15.89 19.46
C ARG A 425 29.60 -15.79 18.18
N SER A 426 29.22 -14.57 17.79
CA SER A 426 28.35 -14.36 16.65
C SER A 426 29.01 -14.82 15.34
N LYS A 427 28.20 -15.49 14.51
CA LYS A 427 28.55 -15.93 13.15
C LYS A 427 27.74 -15.21 12.09
N LEU A 428 26.67 -14.53 12.49
CA LEU A 428 25.67 -13.95 11.60
C LEU A 428 25.64 -12.41 11.68
N LEU A 429 26.21 -11.82 12.74
CA LEU A 429 26.26 -10.37 12.90
C LEU A 429 26.97 -9.74 11.71
N ASN A 430 26.22 -8.98 10.94
CA ASN A 430 26.73 -8.21 9.80
C ASN A 430 26.35 -6.73 9.89
N HIS A 431 25.56 -6.34 10.90
CA HIS A 431 25.17 -4.96 11.12
C HIS A 431 25.17 -4.65 12.62
N LEU A 432 26.06 -3.74 13.04
CA LEU A 432 26.13 -3.23 14.41
C LEU A 432 25.93 -1.72 14.41
N GLU A 433 24.97 -1.26 15.20
CA GLU A 433 24.71 0.16 15.40
C GLU A 433 24.78 0.51 16.88
N LEU A 434 25.74 1.36 17.25
CA LEU A 434 25.83 1.99 18.56
C LEU A 434 25.62 3.48 18.36
N GLU A 435 24.38 3.94 18.54
CA GLU A 435 24.01 5.33 18.28
C GLU A 435 23.78 6.09 19.58
N ASN A 436 24.55 7.15 19.79
CA ASN A 436 24.51 7.97 21.01
C ASN A 436 24.68 7.11 22.28
N CYS A 437 25.62 6.18 22.24
CA CYS A 437 25.93 5.24 23.31
C CYS A 437 27.27 5.60 23.99
N PRO A 438 27.31 6.63 24.84
CA PRO A 438 28.56 7.10 25.42
C PRO A 438 29.26 5.98 26.21
N CYS A 439 30.57 5.86 25.99
CA CYS A 439 31.50 4.98 26.69
C CYS A 439 32.85 5.69 26.84
N ASP A 440 33.72 5.20 27.70
CA ASP A 440 35.13 5.63 27.75
C ASP A 440 35.96 5.02 26.60
N ASP A 441 37.19 5.48 26.47
CA ASP A 441 38.10 5.11 25.37
C ASP A 441 38.56 3.65 25.46
N ASP A 442 38.74 3.12 26.67
CA ASP A 442 39.15 1.73 26.90
C ASP A 442 38.03 0.76 26.52
N THR A 443 36.80 1.08 26.92
CA THR A 443 35.59 0.36 26.57
C THR A 443 35.36 0.37 25.06
N PHE A 444 35.51 1.54 24.42
CA PHE A 444 35.41 1.63 22.97
C PHE A 444 36.48 0.79 22.27
N SER A 445 37.73 0.87 22.73
CA SER A 445 38.85 0.06 22.22
C SER A 445 38.55 -1.44 22.31
N GLN A 446 38.03 -1.91 23.46
CA GLN A 446 37.66 -3.31 23.68
C GLN A 446 36.59 -3.80 22.69
N ILE A 447 35.58 -2.98 22.41
CA ILE A 447 34.51 -3.29 21.46
C ILE A 447 35.08 -3.45 20.04
N ILE A 448 35.93 -2.51 19.59
CA ILE A 448 36.54 -2.57 18.26
C ILE A 448 37.50 -3.75 18.12
N GLU A 449 38.35 -3.97 19.13
CA GLU A 449 39.27 -5.11 19.18
C GLU A 449 38.53 -6.45 19.07
N THR A 450 37.38 -6.56 19.73
CA THR A 450 36.54 -7.77 19.66
C THR A 450 36.01 -8.02 18.24
N LEU A 451 35.52 -6.97 17.56
CA LEU A 451 35.08 -7.08 16.16
C LEU A 451 36.24 -7.44 15.22
N GLU A 452 37.43 -6.88 15.46
CA GLU A 452 38.64 -7.22 14.71
C GLU A 452 39.04 -8.69 14.90
N LYS A 453 38.99 -9.22 16.11
CA LYS A 453 39.38 -10.61 16.42
C LYS A 453 38.39 -11.67 15.93
N ASN A 454 37.09 -11.36 15.81
CA ASN A 454 36.13 -12.39 15.37
C ASN A 454 36.22 -12.67 13.86
N GLU A 455 36.91 -13.74 13.47
CA GLU A 455 37.14 -14.16 12.08
C GLU A 455 35.87 -14.56 11.30
N ASN A 456 34.77 -14.85 11.99
CA ASN A 456 33.50 -15.24 11.35
C ASN A 456 32.76 -14.04 10.73
N LEU A 457 33.01 -12.84 11.24
CA LEU A 457 32.31 -11.64 10.80
C LEU A 457 32.85 -11.17 9.45
N LYS A 458 31.94 -10.94 8.51
CA LYS A 458 32.24 -10.47 7.15
C LYS A 458 31.19 -9.42 6.76
N ASP A 459 31.55 -8.55 5.82
CA ASP A 459 30.61 -7.58 5.26
C ASP A 459 29.91 -6.71 6.32
N LEU A 460 30.66 -6.35 7.37
CA LEU A 460 30.18 -5.57 8.50
C LEU A 460 29.76 -4.16 8.06
N LYS A 461 28.51 -3.85 8.36
CA LYS A 461 27.97 -2.50 8.41
C LYS A 461 28.07 -2.01 9.86
N ILE A 462 28.69 -0.85 10.04
CA ILE A 462 28.96 -0.31 11.36
C ILE A 462 28.47 1.12 11.42
N SER A 463 27.69 1.43 12.45
CA SER A 463 27.29 2.78 12.82
C SER A 463 27.79 3.12 14.21
N PHE A 464 28.59 4.18 14.30
CA PHE A 464 29.01 4.80 15.55
C PHE A 464 28.57 6.26 15.57
N ASP A 465 27.30 6.48 15.24
CA ASP A 465 26.70 7.81 15.18
C ASP A 465 26.56 8.41 16.59
N GLU A 466 26.82 9.72 16.74
CA GLU A 466 26.71 10.44 18.02
C GLU A 466 27.51 9.84 19.19
N MET A 467 28.53 9.03 18.93
CA MET A 467 29.39 8.37 19.93
C MET A 467 30.49 9.28 20.50
N LYS A 468 30.51 10.55 20.09
CA LYS A 468 31.57 11.53 20.39
C LYS A 468 32.94 11.03 19.92
N LEU A 469 33.01 10.46 18.72
CA LEU A 469 34.25 10.00 18.08
C LEU A 469 35.08 11.17 17.55
N HIS A 470 35.69 11.96 18.43
CA HIS A 470 36.71 12.96 18.08
C HIS A 470 37.98 12.75 18.93
N GLY A 471 39.11 13.27 18.47
CA GLY A 471 40.40 13.22 19.17
C GLY A 471 40.93 11.79 19.39
N VAL A 472 41.10 11.40 20.66
CA VAL A 472 41.71 10.11 21.04
C VAL A 472 40.87 8.94 20.55
N LYS A 473 39.56 8.96 20.80
CA LYS A 473 38.65 7.88 20.40
C LYS A 473 38.58 7.69 18.89
N PHE A 474 38.61 8.79 18.14
CA PHE A 474 38.72 8.74 16.68
C PHE A 474 40.06 8.13 16.23
N SER A 475 41.16 8.52 16.87
CA SER A 475 42.49 7.96 16.59
C SER A 475 42.56 6.45 16.87
N ILE A 476 41.87 5.96 17.91
CA ILE A 476 41.71 4.53 18.19
C ILE A 476 41.08 3.83 16.98
N LEU A 477 39.93 4.33 16.50
CA LEU A 477 39.25 3.76 15.32
C LEU A 477 40.16 3.73 14.08
N ILE A 478 40.87 4.83 13.80
CA ILE A 478 41.78 4.93 12.65
C ILE A 478 42.92 3.90 12.75
N ASN A 479 43.49 3.71 13.94
CA ASN A 479 44.56 2.74 14.17
C ASN A 479 44.08 1.30 13.95
N PHE A 480 42.90 0.95 14.47
CA PHE A 480 42.31 -0.37 14.22
C PHE A 480 42.03 -0.63 12.75
N ILE A 481 41.49 0.37 12.02
CA ILE A 481 41.29 0.25 10.57
C ILE A 481 42.62 -0.01 9.85
N ARG A 482 43.70 0.68 10.24
CA ARG A 482 45.03 0.48 9.64
C ARG A 482 45.61 -0.92 9.92
N ASN A 483 45.25 -1.53 11.05
CA ASN A 483 45.88 -2.76 11.56
C ASN A 483 45.15 -4.07 11.21
N GLY A 484 44.02 -4.03 10.49
CA GLY A 484 43.41 -5.25 9.93
C GLY A 484 41.89 -5.27 9.93
N PHE A 485 41.26 -4.52 10.84
CA PHE A 485 39.80 -4.41 10.96
C PHE A 485 39.09 -4.06 9.64
N SER A 486 39.76 -3.29 8.79
CA SER A 486 39.23 -2.73 7.55
C SER A 486 38.74 -3.73 6.51
N LYS A 487 39.26 -4.97 6.49
CA LYS A 487 38.86 -5.99 5.51
C LYS A 487 37.42 -6.47 5.71
N LYS A 488 36.86 -6.31 6.91
CA LYS A 488 35.51 -6.75 7.24
C LYS A 488 34.47 -5.67 6.97
N VAL A 489 34.85 -4.40 7.02
CA VAL A 489 33.93 -3.26 6.97
C VAL A 489 33.53 -2.96 5.53
N ASN A 490 32.24 -3.04 5.23
CA ASN A 490 31.68 -2.63 3.94
C ASN A 490 30.85 -1.34 4.03
N SER A 491 30.42 -0.94 5.23
CA SER A 491 29.70 0.32 5.45
C SER A 491 30.13 0.93 6.77
N LEU A 492 30.42 2.23 6.75
CA LEU A 492 30.85 2.99 7.92
C LEU A 492 30.01 4.26 8.07
N SER A 493 29.30 4.39 9.18
CA SER A 493 28.57 5.59 9.56
C SER A 493 29.19 6.23 10.80
N LEU A 494 29.54 7.51 10.69
CA LEU A 494 30.16 8.31 11.73
C LEU A 494 29.41 9.64 11.91
N ASN A 495 28.09 9.63 11.76
CA ASN A 495 27.28 10.84 11.77
C ASN A 495 27.34 11.55 13.12
N LYS A 496 27.30 12.89 13.11
CA LYS A 496 27.18 13.75 14.30
C LYS A 496 28.20 13.45 15.40
N ASN A 497 29.43 13.10 15.02
CA ASN A 497 30.55 12.95 15.95
C ASN A 497 31.36 14.24 16.14
N HIS A 498 30.98 15.30 15.42
CA HIS A 498 31.67 16.59 15.39
C HIS A 498 33.10 16.50 14.85
N LEU A 499 33.29 15.69 13.80
CA LEU A 499 34.60 15.55 13.17
C LEU A 499 35.10 16.87 12.58
N ASP A 500 36.39 17.14 12.72
CA ASP A 500 37.06 18.29 12.11
C ASP A 500 37.69 17.98 10.73
N ILE A 501 38.30 18.99 10.11
CA ILE A 501 38.93 18.85 8.79
C ILE A 501 40.19 17.97 8.81
N ASN A 502 40.90 17.90 9.94
CA ASN A 502 42.08 17.05 10.08
C ASN A 502 41.66 15.58 10.19
N GLU A 503 40.62 15.30 10.96
CA GLU A 503 40.02 13.98 11.10
C GLU A 503 39.40 13.50 9.78
N LEU A 504 38.77 14.40 9.02
CA LEU A 504 38.36 14.14 7.64
C LEU A 504 39.55 13.75 6.75
N SER A 505 40.68 14.46 6.86
CA SER A 505 41.91 14.10 6.13
C SER A 505 42.40 12.71 6.52
N MET A 506 42.40 12.38 7.82
CA MET A 506 42.76 11.05 8.31
C MET A 506 41.85 9.95 7.74
N LEU A 507 40.54 10.19 7.61
CA LEU A 507 39.62 9.23 6.96
C LEU A 507 40.00 9.02 5.50
N VAL A 508 40.24 10.10 4.76
CA VAL A 508 40.58 10.03 3.34
C VAL A 508 41.88 9.24 3.10
N ASP A 509 42.85 9.35 4.01
CA ASP A 509 44.12 8.61 3.94
C ASP A 509 43.93 7.09 4.11
N LEU A 510 42.76 6.64 4.55
CA LEU A 510 42.42 5.21 4.67
C LEU A 510 41.99 4.55 3.36
N LYS A 511 42.02 5.26 2.21
CA LYS A 511 41.55 4.73 0.92
C LYS A 511 42.14 3.38 0.51
N ASN A 512 43.41 3.14 0.86
CA ASN A 512 44.12 1.88 0.59
C ASN A 512 43.91 0.83 1.69
N HIS A 513 43.42 1.24 2.86
CA HIS A 513 43.18 0.35 3.98
C HIS A 513 41.77 -0.24 3.95
N LEU A 514 40.79 0.43 3.33
CA LEU A 514 39.37 0.01 3.29
C LEU A 514 38.95 -0.53 1.91
N PRO A 515 39.49 -1.68 1.46
CA PRO A 515 39.25 -2.18 0.10
C PRO A 515 37.80 -2.59 -0.15
N ASN A 516 37.05 -2.93 0.90
CA ASN A 516 35.68 -3.44 0.80
C ASN A 516 34.62 -2.38 1.15
N LEU A 517 35.01 -1.15 1.48
CA LEU A 517 34.08 -0.10 1.86
C LEU A 517 33.23 0.33 0.65
N LYS A 518 31.94 0.03 0.72
CA LYS A 518 30.90 0.35 -0.28
C LYS A 518 30.14 1.62 0.07
N SER A 519 29.96 1.92 1.36
CA SER A 519 29.20 3.08 1.82
C SER A 519 29.89 3.83 2.96
N ILE A 520 29.89 5.15 2.88
CA ILE A 520 30.34 6.02 3.97
C ILE A 520 29.29 7.10 4.27
N SER A 521 29.02 7.33 5.55
CA SER A 521 28.12 8.38 6.01
C SER A 521 28.82 9.25 7.05
N LEU A 522 28.90 10.56 6.76
CA LEU A 522 29.57 11.57 7.58
C LEU A 522 28.62 12.74 7.88
N ASN A 523 27.33 12.45 7.96
CA ASN A 523 26.28 13.45 8.12
C ASN A 523 26.50 14.28 9.38
N ALA A 524 26.25 15.59 9.28
CA ALA A 524 26.22 16.52 10.40
C ALA A 524 27.52 16.54 11.24
N ASN A 525 28.67 16.35 10.59
CA ASN A 525 29.98 16.53 11.23
C ASN A 525 30.58 17.90 10.92
N PHE A 526 30.47 18.34 9.67
CA PHE A 526 31.27 19.45 9.15
C PHE A 526 30.46 20.73 9.01
N ASN A 527 31.12 21.86 9.24
CA ASN A 527 30.67 23.19 8.87
C ASN A 527 31.36 23.62 7.54
N SER A 528 31.00 24.80 7.03
CA SER A 528 31.55 25.36 5.78
C SER A 528 32.99 25.89 5.97
N VAL A 529 33.93 25.02 6.37
CA VAL A 529 35.36 25.36 6.48
C VAL A 529 36.02 25.18 5.11
N PRO A 530 36.78 26.18 4.61
CA PRO A 530 37.48 26.09 3.34
C PRO A 530 38.39 24.87 3.28
N GLY A 531 38.37 24.14 2.16
CA GLY A 531 39.17 22.92 1.98
C GLY A 531 38.37 21.63 2.20
N THR A 532 37.27 21.71 2.94
CA THR A 532 36.41 20.54 3.25
C THR A 532 35.88 19.92 1.98
N GLY A 533 35.37 20.75 1.04
CA GLY A 533 34.85 20.27 -0.23
C GLY A 533 35.89 19.51 -1.07
N GLN A 534 37.11 20.03 -1.15
CA GLN A 534 38.20 19.36 -1.90
C GLN A 534 38.68 18.07 -1.22
N LEU A 535 38.56 17.94 0.11
CA LEU A 535 38.85 16.67 0.79
C LEU A 535 37.75 15.63 0.53
N LEU A 536 36.49 16.06 0.54
CA LEU A 536 35.36 15.17 0.25
C LEU A 536 35.44 14.53 -1.14
N THR A 537 35.98 15.24 -2.14
CA THR A 537 36.15 14.67 -3.48
C THR A 537 37.11 13.47 -3.50
N LYS A 538 38.06 13.40 -2.58
CA LYS A 538 39.03 12.29 -2.50
C LYS A 538 38.40 10.95 -2.10
N PHE A 539 37.17 10.94 -1.57
CA PHE A 539 36.44 9.68 -1.36
C PHE A 539 36.16 8.91 -2.65
N PHE A 540 36.14 9.59 -3.81
CA PHE A 540 35.97 8.95 -5.10
C PHE A 540 37.14 8.01 -5.46
N ASP A 541 38.30 8.18 -4.82
CA ASP A 541 39.47 7.31 -4.97
C ASP A 541 39.32 5.96 -4.25
N PHE A 542 38.37 5.81 -3.32
CA PHE A 542 38.21 4.56 -2.55
C PHE A 542 37.73 3.43 -3.47
N PRO A 543 38.44 2.28 -3.57
CA PRO A 543 38.30 1.32 -4.67
C PRO A 543 36.89 0.72 -4.84
N SER A 544 36.16 0.51 -3.75
CA SER A 544 34.82 -0.13 -3.77
C SER A 544 33.67 0.80 -3.42
N LEU A 545 33.95 2.09 -3.16
CA LEU A 545 32.93 3.02 -2.67
C LEU A 545 31.89 3.29 -3.76
N VAL A 546 30.61 3.15 -3.41
CA VAL A 546 29.46 3.40 -4.28
C VAL A 546 28.45 4.37 -3.67
N SER A 547 28.56 4.66 -2.37
CA SER A 547 27.62 5.50 -1.63
C SER A 547 28.36 6.48 -0.73
N ILE A 548 27.99 7.76 -0.82
CA ILE A 548 28.51 8.85 0.01
C ILE A 548 27.34 9.66 0.58
N SER A 549 27.32 9.85 1.89
CA SER A 549 26.35 10.70 2.58
C SER A 549 27.06 11.75 3.41
N VAL A 550 26.73 13.03 3.19
CA VAL A 550 27.24 14.22 3.89
C VAL A 550 26.11 15.22 4.17
N ASN A 551 24.96 14.72 4.60
CA ASN A 551 23.79 15.51 4.98
C ASN A 551 24.12 16.52 6.10
N GLY A 552 23.61 17.74 6.04
CA GLY A 552 23.79 18.76 7.06
C GLY A 552 22.78 18.71 8.21
N LEU A 553 23.10 19.38 9.32
CA LEU A 553 22.12 19.60 10.41
C LEU A 553 22.44 20.85 11.23
N GLY A 554 21.52 21.80 11.30
CA GLY A 554 21.67 23.01 12.12
C GLY A 554 22.89 23.82 11.71
N ILE A 555 23.91 23.90 12.57
CA ILE A 555 25.17 24.61 12.32
C ILE A 555 26.19 23.79 11.50
N THR A 556 25.98 22.48 11.38
CA THR A 556 26.85 21.56 10.64
C THR A 556 26.41 21.45 9.19
N THR A 557 26.54 22.56 8.46
CA THR A 557 26.13 22.65 7.05
C THR A 557 27.33 23.04 6.19
N LEU A 558 27.56 22.28 5.11
CA LEU A 558 28.67 22.52 4.19
C LEU A 558 28.46 23.74 3.27
N LYS A 559 27.21 24.17 3.06
CA LYS A 559 26.87 25.26 2.12
C LYS A 559 27.51 25.00 0.75
N THR A 560 28.31 25.94 0.25
CA THR A 560 29.00 25.85 -1.04
C THR A 560 30.16 24.85 -1.05
N GLU A 561 30.66 24.39 0.10
CA GLU A 561 31.72 23.37 0.17
C GLU A 561 31.25 21.99 -0.36
N VAL A 562 29.95 21.80 -0.57
CA VAL A 562 29.46 20.57 -1.21
C VAL A 562 29.64 20.58 -2.74
N ILE A 563 29.78 21.76 -3.35
CA ILE A 563 29.81 21.93 -4.82
C ILE A 563 30.94 21.12 -5.47
N PRO A 564 32.20 21.12 -4.96
CA PRO A 564 33.26 20.30 -5.54
C PRO A 564 32.93 18.80 -5.63
N LEU A 565 32.22 18.25 -4.64
CA LEU A 565 31.76 16.87 -4.65
C LEU A 565 30.70 16.64 -5.75
N LEU A 566 29.74 17.56 -5.88
CA LEU A 566 28.70 17.49 -6.92
C LEU A 566 29.28 17.62 -8.33
N ASP A 567 30.23 18.53 -8.52
CA ASP A 567 30.89 18.72 -9.81
C ASP A 567 31.70 17.50 -10.23
N LEU A 568 32.45 16.87 -9.31
CA LEU A 568 33.15 15.63 -9.61
C LEU A 568 32.18 14.49 -9.91
N ALA A 569 31.04 14.44 -9.21
CA ALA A 569 30.01 13.43 -9.43
C ALA A 569 29.42 13.48 -10.85
N ARG A 570 29.38 14.63 -11.53
CA ARG A 570 28.83 14.77 -12.89
C ARG A 570 29.40 13.76 -13.89
N LYS A 571 30.71 13.50 -13.79
CA LYS A 571 31.44 12.61 -14.72
C LYS A 571 31.78 11.26 -14.10
N ASN A 572 31.46 11.06 -12.82
CA ASN A 572 31.76 9.81 -12.14
C ASN A 572 30.73 8.72 -12.48
N THR A 573 31.22 7.52 -12.79
CA THR A 573 30.37 6.38 -13.15
C THR A 573 30.24 5.33 -12.05
N LYS A 574 30.99 5.48 -10.96
CA LYS A 574 31.15 4.48 -9.90
C LYS A 574 30.22 4.75 -8.70
N ILE A 575 30.19 5.98 -8.22
CA ILE A 575 29.29 6.42 -7.14
C ILE A 575 27.86 6.37 -7.68
N LYS A 576 27.02 5.60 -6.99
CA LYS A 576 25.62 5.37 -7.32
C LYS A 576 24.67 6.11 -6.40
N HIS A 577 25.12 6.46 -5.20
CA HIS A 577 24.29 7.07 -4.17
C HIS A 577 24.99 8.28 -3.58
N ILE A 578 24.33 9.43 -3.64
CA ILE A 578 24.79 10.68 -3.02
C ILE A 578 23.67 11.25 -2.17
N ASP A 579 23.96 11.55 -0.91
CA ASP A 579 23.08 12.32 -0.03
C ASP A 579 23.79 13.57 0.48
N VAL A 580 23.29 14.73 0.05
CA VAL A 580 23.77 16.07 0.41
C VAL A 580 22.64 16.90 1.01
N THR A 581 21.60 16.25 1.55
CA THR A 581 20.43 16.94 2.12
C THR A 581 20.80 17.92 3.22
N LYS A 582 19.94 18.91 3.48
CA LYS A 582 20.03 19.90 4.57
C LYS A 582 21.37 20.66 4.68
N ASN A 583 22.12 20.83 3.58
CA ASN A 583 23.39 21.55 3.58
C ASN A 583 23.30 23.05 3.30
N LEU A 584 22.10 23.61 3.08
CA LEU A 584 21.91 25.05 2.77
C LEU A 584 22.79 25.48 1.57
N ILE A 585 22.69 24.75 0.47
CA ILE A 585 23.71 24.74 -0.60
C ILE A 585 23.70 25.97 -1.51
N GLY A 586 22.80 26.94 -1.34
CA GLY A 586 22.74 28.07 -2.24
C GLY A 586 21.99 27.81 -3.55
N GLU A 587 21.66 28.89 -4.26
CA GLU A 587 21.37 28.85 -5.71
C GLU A 587 22.52 28.21 -6.51
N LEU A 588 23.78 28.51 -6.16
CA LEU A 588 24.96 27.91 -6.80
C LEU A 588 24.99 26.38 -6.64
N GLY A 589 24.71 25.88 -5.44
CA GLY A 589 24.63 24.44 -5.19
C GLY A 589 23.44 23.80 -5.89
N PHE A 590 22.28 24.48 -5.95
CA PHE A 590 21.13 24.00 -6.72
C PHE A 590 21.47 23.87 -8.22
N ASN A 591 22.17 24.85 -8.80
CA ASN A 591 22.65 24.78 -10.18
C ASN A 591 23.63 23.61 -10.39
N ALA A 592 24.51 23.33 -9.42
CA ALA A 592 25.38 22.16 -9.45
C ALA A 592 24.58 20.84 -9.45
N ILE A 593 23.48 20.76 -8.68
CA ILE A 593 22.55 19.62 -8.70
C ILE A 593 21.89 19.46 -10.08
N LEU A 594 21.39 20.54 -10.68
CA LEU A 594 20.80 20.46 -12.03
C LEU A 594 21.83 19.99 -13.07
N ASN A 595 23.07 20.46 -12.99
CA ASN A 595 24.15 20.03 -13.88
C ASN A 595 24.52 18.55 -13.65
N LEU A 596 24.52 18.09 -12.40
CA LEU A 596 24.68 16.67 -12.07
C LEU A 596 23.60 15.80 -12.71
N LEU A 597 22.33 16.16 -12.55
CA LEU A 597 21.20 15.42 -13.14
C LEU A 597 21.21 15.42 -14.68
N LYS A 598 21.70 16.49 -15.30
CA LYS A 598 21.81 16.58 -16.77
C LYS A 598 22.90 15.67 -17.34
N GLU A 599 24.01 15.52 -16.63
CA GLU A 599 25.22 14.93 -17.19
C GLU A 599 25.54 13.52 -16.68
N ASN A 600 25.07 13.14 -15.50
CA ASN A 600 25.30 11.82 -14.93
C ASN A 600 24.16 10.87 -15.30
N HIS A 601 24.48 9.75 -15.94
CA HIS A 601 23.51 8.72 -16.35
C HIS A 601 23.76 7.37 -15.67
N THR A 602 24.47 7.39 -14.55
CA THR A 602 24.86 6.19 -13.79
C THR A 602 24.48 6.26 -12.32
N LEU A 603 24.12 7.44 -11.83
CA LEU A 603 23.66 7.69 -10.47
C LEU A 603 22.27 7.07 -10.28
N HIS A 604 22.11 6.28 -9.22
CA HIS A 604 20.86 5.64 -8.87
C HIS A 604 20.07 6.46 -7.85
N THR A 605 20.75 7.08 -6.88
CA THR A 605 20.07 7.97 -5.94
C THR A 605 20.82 9.28 -5.75
N LEU A 606 20.04 10.36 -5.75
CA LEU A 606 20.51 11.69 -5.37
C LEU A 606 19.53 12.25 -4.35
N LYS A 607 19.96 12.39 -3.10
CA LYS A 607 19.20 13.07 -2.06
C LYS A 607 19.77 14.47 -1.87
N PHE A 608 18.92 15.47 -2.04
CA PHE A 608 19.23 16.85 -1.75
C PHE A 608 17.99 17.51 -1.19
N SER A 609 18.20 18.45 -0.27
CA SER A 609 17.15 19.36 0.17
C SER A 609 17.73 20.74 -0.03
N SER A 610 16.93 21.61 -0.63
CA SER A 610 17.29 23.00 -0.72
C SER A 610 16.27 23.76 0.09
N THR A 611 16.70 24.24 1.25
CA THR A 611 16.04 25.36 1.96
C THR A 611 15.91 26.61 1.08
N GLU A 612 16.49 26.56 -0.12
CA GLU A 612 16.55 27.59 -1.14
C GLU A 612 15.82 27.17 -2.43
N LEU A 613 14.94 26.15 -2.41
CA LEU A 613 13.90 26.10 -3.43
C LEU A 613 13.01 27.34 -3.23
N HIS A 614 13.19 28.34 -4.10
CA HIS A 614 12.58 29.65 -3.92
C HIS A 614 11.30 29.84 -4.74
N ASN A 615 11.15 29.09 -5.82
CA ASN A 615 10.07 29.28 -6.77
C ASN A 615 9.61 27.95 -7.39
N VAL A 616 8.46 28.01 -8.08
CA VAL A 616 7.82 26.88 -8.75
C VAL A 616 8.69 26.32 -9.89
N GLN A 617 9.43 27.18 -10.61
CA GLN A 617 10.25 26.77 -11.74
C GLN A 617 11.35 25.79 -11.32
N ASN A 618 11.97 25.99 -10.14
CA ASN A 618 12.97 25.06 -9.61
C ASN A 618 12.41 23.66 -9.42
N ILE A 619 11.15 23.53 -8.95
CA ILE A 619 10.48 22.23 -8.80
C ILE A 619 10.27 21.60 -10.19
N PHE A 620 9.77 22.39 -11.15
CA PHE A 620 9.53 21.92 -12.51
C PHE A 620 10.80 21.46 -13.22
N ASP A 621 11.90 22.19 -13.05
CA ASP A 621 13.19 21.84 -13.66
C ASP A 621 13.72 20.52 -13.12
N VAL A 622 13.63 20.30 -11.81
CA VAL A 622 13.98 19.00 -11.20
C VAL A 622 13.09 17.89 -11.76
N LEU A 623 11.77 18.07 -11.75
CA LEU A 623 10.83 17.04 -12.22
C LEU A 623 11.03 16.69 -13.70
N LYS A 624 11.24 17.68 -14.57
CA LYS A 624 11.53 17.45 -16.00
C LYS A 624 12.82 16.67 -16.22
N LEU A 625 13.87 17.00 -15.47
CA LEU A 625 15.14 16.27 -15.54
C LEU A 625 14.97 14.84 -15.06
N VAL A 626 14.29 14.63 -13.92
CA VAL A 626 14.01 13.28 -13.40
C VAL A 626 13.12 12.48 -14.37
N GLY A 627 12.08 13.10 -14.94
CA GLY A 627 11.19 12.49 -15.93
C GLY A 627 11.87 12.01 -17.21
N SER A 628 13.06 12.54 -17.52
CA SER A 628 13.88 12.11 -18.67
C SER A 628 15.17 11.38 -18.27
N HIS A 629 15.40 11.15 -16.97
CA HIS A 629 16.64 10.55 -16.47
C HIS A 629 16.68 9.03 -16.70
N THR A 630 17.83 8.49 -17.10
CA THR A 630 17.94 7.08 -17.55
C THR A 630 18.35 6.07 -16.48
N SER A 631 18.92 6.52 -15.36
CA SER A 631 19.36 5.68 -14.23
C SER A 631 18.82 6.04 -12.85
N LEU A 632 18.29 7.25 -12.64
CA LEU A 632 17.87 7.71 -11.31
C LEU A 632 16.62 6.95 -10.86
N CYS A 633 16.68 6.43 -9.64
CA CYS A 633 15.72 5.48 -9.07
C CYS A 633 14.97 6.05 -7.86
N ASN A 634 15.15 7.34 -7.56
CA ASN A 634 14.40 8.01 -6.51
C ASN A 634 14.00 9.42 -6.93
N LEU A 635 12.88 9.90 -6.39
CA LEU A 635 12.48 11.30 -6.48
C LEU A 635 12.83 11.96 -5.16
N VAL A 636 13.57 13.07 -5.21
CA VAL A 636 13.86 13.82 -3.99
C VAL A 636 13.37 15.24 -4.16
N LEU A 637 12.12 15.41 -3.78
CA LEU A 637 11.53 16.70 -3.49
C LEU A 637 11.14 16.70 -2.01
N TYR A 638 11.70 17.63 -1.24
CA TYR A 638 11.34 17.74 0.16
C TYR A 638 9.90 18.22 0.28
N HIS A 639 9.07 17.39 0.89
CA HIS A 639 7.62 17.60 0.97
C HIS A 639 7.29 19.00 1.54
N ASP A 640 7.97 19.40 2.62
CA ASP A 640 7.78 20.72 3.23
C ASP A 640 8.17 21.90 2.31
N ASP A 641 9.21 21.76 1.49
CA ASP A 641 9.60 22.79 0.51
C ASP A 641 8.58 22.90 -0.62
N VAL A 642 8.14 21.76 -1.15
CA VAL A 642 7.10 21.71 -2.19
C VAL A 642 5.81 22.33 -1.68
N ILE A 643 5.37 21.96 -0.47
CA ILE A 643 4.20 22.58 0.17
C ILE A 643 4.38 24.08 0.24
N ARG A 644 5.50 24.56 0.81
CA ARG A 644 5.76 25.99 1.02
C ARG A 644 5.68 26.78 -0.29
N ILE A 645 6.21 26.24 -1.38
CA ILE A 645 6.30 26.91 -2.70
C ILE A 645 4.97 26.83 -3.45
N LEU A 646 4.31 25.66 -3.43
CA LEU A 646 3.07 25.45 -4.16
C LEU A 646 1.84 25.98 -3.43
N ARG A 647 1.96 26.30 -2.14
CA ARG A 647 0.88 26.93 -1.37
C ARG A 647 0.46 28.25 -2.03
N ASN A 648 -0.84 28.40 -2.27
CA ASN A 648 -1.46 29.56 -2.93
C ASN A 648 -1.13 29.71 -4.43
N GLN A 649 -0.57 28.70 -5.08
CA GLN A 649 -0.43 28.70 -6.54
C GLN A 649 -1.77 28.44 -7.23
N SER A 650 -1.88 28.85 -8.49
CA SER A 650 -3.10 28.65 -9.28
C SER A 650 -3.33 27.15 -9.58
N PRO A 651 -4.58 26.72 -9.82
CA PRO A 651 -4.88 25.35 -10.23
C PRO A 651 -4.02 24.86 -11.41
N ALA A 652 -3.80 25.72 -12.42
CA ALA A 652 -2.96 25.38 -13.57
C ALA A 652 -1.51 25.02 -13.20
N ILE A 653 -0.93 25.69 -12.19
CA ILE A 653 0.41 25.36 -11.68
C ILE A 653 0.40 24.02 -10.94
N LEU A 654 -0.65 23.75 -10.16
CA LEU A 654 -0.80 22.48 -9.44
C LEU A 654 -1.02 21.30 -10.42
N ASP A 655 -1.76 21.51 -11.50
CA ASP A 655 -1.96 20.54 -12.57
C ASP A 655 -0.65 20.26 -13.31
N GLN A 656 0.12 21.31 -13.63
CA GLN A 656 1.45 21.16 -14.25
C GLN A 656 2.42 20.42 -13.32
N TYR A 657 2.45 20.75 -12.03
CA TYR A 657 3.23 20.02 -11.03
C TYR A 657 2.88 18.53 -11.02
N SER A 658 1.59 18.21 -11.03
CA SER A 658 1.10 16.83 -10.96
C SER A 658 1.50 16.03 -12.19
N THR A 659 1.38 16.65 -13.37
CA THR A 659 1.79 16.04 -14.66
C THR A 659 3.27 15.70 -14.64
N LEU A 660 4.13 16.67 -14.26
CA LEU A 660 5.57 16.47 -14.19
C LEU A 660 5.99 15.47 -13.09
N LEU A 661 5.29 15.46 -11.96
CA LEU A 661 5.49 14.49 -10.88
C LEU A 661 5.23 13.07 -11.37
N GLU A 662 4.13 12.88 -12.09
CA GLU A 662 3.73 11.59 -12.62
C GLU A 662 4.76 11.04 -13.63
N GLU A 663 5.21 11.88 -14.57
CA GLU A 663 6.29 11.54 -15.51
C GLU A 663 7.58 11.12 -14.76
N ALA A 664 7.98 11.88 -13.75
CA ALA A 664 9.13 11.56 -12.91
C ALA A 664 8.97 10.21 -12.20
N VAL A 665 7.82 9.95 -11.58
CA VAL A 665 7.52 8.69 -10.88
C VAL A 665 7.53 7.50 -11.85
N LYS A 666 6.95 7.64 -13.04
CA LYS A 666 6.99 6.62 -14.09
C LYS A 666 8.42 6.30 -14.49
N THR A 667 9.24 7.31 -14.75
CA THR A 667 10.64 7.13 -15.14
C THR A 667 11.48 6.48 -14.04
N ILE A 668 11.29 6.90 -12.78
CA ILE A 668 11.95 6.29 -11.61
C ILE A 668 11.60 4.80 -11.50
N THR A 669 10.32 4.46 -11.66
CA THR A 669 9.85 3.07 -11.57
C THR A 669 10.47 2.20 -12.66
N HIS A 670 10.59 2.72 -13.88
CA HIS A 670 11.31 2.02 -14.96
C HIS A 670 12.79 1.81 -14.62
N ASN A 671 13.44 2.81 -14.03
CA ASN A 671 14.85 2.72 -13.68
C ASN A 671 15.09 1.72 -12.53
N LEU A 672 14.21 1.70 -11.53
CA LEU A 672 14.18 0.69 -10.47
C LEU A 672 14.06 -0.71 -11.06
N ALA A 673 13.10 -0.91 -11.97
CA ALA A 673 12.92 -2.19 -12.66
C ALA A 673 14.20 -2.62 -13.41
N LYS A 674 14.88 -1.72 -14.13
CA LYS A 674 16.14 -2.04 -14.84
C LYS A 674 17.21 -2.62 -13.91
N ILE A 675 17.27 -2.16 -12.66
CA ILE A 675 18.24 -2.65 -11.66
C ILE A 675 17.66 -3.76 -10.75
N GLY A 676 16.47 -4.26 -11.06
CA GLY A 676 15.86 -5.39 -10.36
C GLY A 676 15.24 -5.04 -9.01
N LEU A 677 14.90 -3.77 -8.80
CA LEU A 677 14.20 -3.30 -7.60
C LEU A 677 12.73 -2.99 -7.92
N VAL A 678 11.86 -3.23 -6.94
CA VAL A 678 10.42 -2.95 -7.06
C VAL A 678 10.11 -1.49 -6.78
N SER A 679 10.77 -0.91 -5.78
CA SER A 679 10.51 0.44 -5.29
C SER A 679 11.76 1.03 -4.64
N ASP A 680 11.77 2.35 -4.48
CA ASP A 680 12.75 3.09 -3.67
C ASP A 680 12.81 2.63 -2.20
N LEU A 681 11.74 1.99 -1.68
CA LEU A 681 11.75 1.31 -0.38
C LEU A 681 12.84 0.23 -0.31
N SER A 682 13.23 -0.34 -1.44
CA SER A 682 14.29 -1.35 -1.51
C SER A 682 15.69 -0.81 -1.26
N PHE A 683 15.89 0.51 -1.30
CA PHE A 683 17.15 1.12 -0.88
C PHE A 683 17.33 1.15 0.63
N GLY A 684 16.27 0.87 1.40
CA GLY A 684 16.38 0.64 2.84
C GLY A 684 17.23 -0.59 3.16
N ASN A 685 17.90 -0.59 4.30
CA ASN A 685 18.61 -1.76 4.83
C ASN A 685 17.63 -2.80 5.44
N ASP A 686 16.49 -3.02 4.79
CA ASP A 686 15.45 -3.95 5.25
C ASP A 686 15.28 -5.09 4.24
N GLN A 687 15.98 -6.19 4.51
CA GLN A 687 15.91 -7.38 3.67
C GLN A 687 14.52 -8.03 3.68
N LEU A 688 13.84 -8.00 4.83
CA LEU A 688 12.56 -8.67 4.99
C LEU A 688 11.45 -7.95 4.22
N LEU A 689 11.42 -6.62 4.27
CA LEU A 689 10.53 -5.83 3.42
C LEU A 689 10.81 -6.11 1.94
N ASN A 690 12.08 -6.18 1.54
CA ASN A 690 12.45 -6.51 0.16
C ASN A 690 11.92 -7.88 -0.30
N GLU A 691 11.98 -8.90 0.54
CA GLU A 691 11.39 -10.22 0.26
C GLU A 691 9.87 -10.14 0.06
N ILE A 692 9.17 -9.37 0.91
CA ILE A 692 7.72 -9.12 0.78
C ILE A 692 7.40 -8.41 -0.54
N LEU A 693 8.19 -7.40 -0.92
CA LEU A 693 7.98 -6.65 -2.16
C LEU A 693 8.15 -7.53 -3.41
N VAL A 694 9.12 -8.44 -3.39
CA VAL A 694 9.32 -9.41 -4.47
C VAL A 694 8.13 -10.35 -4.60
N ASP A 695 7.69 -10.95 -3.50
CA ASP A 695 6.53 -11.86 -3.47
C ASP A 695 5.24 -11.15 -3.90
N ALA A 696 5.00 -9.94 -3.39
CA ALA A 696 3.87 -9.10 -3.76
C ALA A 696 3.83 -8.79 -5.27
N THR A 697 5.00 -8.57 -5.88
CA THR A 697 5.10 -8.29 -7.32
C THR A 697 4.74 -9.52 -8.14
N LEU A 698 5.19 -10.70 -7.73
CA LEU A 698 4.84 -11.97 -8.38
C LEU A 698 3.34 -12.25 -8.30
N GLN A 699 2.73 -12.04 -7.12
CA GLN A 699 1.29 -12.22 -6.91
C GLN A 699 0.46 -11.21 -7.72
N LEU A 700 0.93 -9.96 -7.84
CA LEU A 700 0.26 -8.97 -8.68
C LEU A 700 0.30 -9.39 -10.15
N ASP A 701 1.47 -9.77 -10.67
CA ASP A 701 1.61 -10.19 -12.06
C ASP A 701 0.71 -11.39 -12.40
N GLU A 702 0.64 -12.39 -11.51
CA GLU A 702 -0.28 -13.53 -11.66
C GLU A 702 -1.74 -13.08 -11.78
N LYS A 703 -2.18 -12.12 -10.96
CA LYS A 703 -3.54 -11.58 -11.00
C LYS A 703 -3.82 -10.77 -12.27
N LEU A 704 -2.83 -10.02 -12.78
CA LEU A 704 -2.97 -9.19 -13.98
C LEU A 704 -3.01 -9.99 -15.28
N GLN A 705 -2.43 -11.20 -15.32
CA GLN A 705 -2.49 -12.07 -16.52
C GLN A 705 -3.91 -12.42 -16.97
N GLY A 706 -4.88 -12.43 -16.04
CA GLY A 706 -6.29 -12.66 -16.37
C GLY A 706 -7.03 -11.42 -16.87
N PHE A 707 -6.54 -10.22 -16.55
CA PHE A 707 -7.24 -8.95 -16.78
C PHE A 707 -6.23 -7.82 -17.08
N PRO A 708 -5.89 -7.57 -18.36
CA PRO A 708 -4.92 -6.54 -18.70
C PRO A 708 -5.41 -5.17 -18.22
N PRO A 709 -4.53 -4.33 -17.62
CA PRO A 709 -4.90 -3.03 -17.07
C PRO A 709 -5.34 -2.02 -18.16
N THR A 710 -5.08 -2.32 -19.44
CA THR A 710 -5.32 -1.43 -20.60
C THR A 710 -6.65 -1.68 -21.32
N SER A 711 -7.44 -2.67 -20.88
CA SER A 711 -8.77 -2.95 -21.43
C SER A 711 -9.83 -2.28 -20.55
N PHE A 712 -10.67 -1.40 -21.10
CA PHE A 712 -11.69 -0.68 -20.34
C PHE A 712 -13.07 -0.92 -20.92
N SER A 713 -14.06 -1.11 -20.03
CA SER A 713 -15.46 -1.17 -20.43
C SER A 713 -16.05 0.24 -20.60
N ALA A 714 -17.16 0.36 -21.30
CA ALA A 714 -17.83 1.63 -21.55
C ALA A 714 -18.50 2.27 -20.29
N PHE A 715 -18.41 1.66 -19.10
CA PHE A 715 -19.09 2.17 -17.89
C PHE A 715 -18.60 3.56 -17.44
N ASN A 716 -17.37 3.96 -17.78
CA ASN A 716 -16.88 5.31 -17.57
C ASN A 716 -17.81 6.39 -18.16
N LYS A 717 -18.32 6.16 -19.37
CA LYS A 717 -19.28 7.05 -20.03
C LYS A 717 -20.62 7.07 -19.29
N MET A 718 -21.03 5.93 -18.73
CA MET A 718 -22.22 5.83 -17.89
C MET A 718 -22.10 6.62 -16.58
N TYR A 719 -20.89 6.91 -16.10
CA TYR A 719 -20.65 7.72 -14.91
C TYR A 719 -20.06 9.10 -15.19
N SER A 720 -19.87 9.44 -16.47
CA SER A 720 -19.18 10.68 -16.87
C SER A 720 -17.77 10.80 -16.27
N LEU A 721 -17.11 9.67 -16.06
CA LEU A 721 -15.73 9.61 -15.57
C LEU A 721 -14.78 9.45 -16.78
N PRO A 722 -13.58 10.08 -16.77
CA PRO A 722 -12.56 9.80 -17.76
C PRO A 722 -12.05 8.36 -17.57
N PHE A 723 -11.48 7.73 -18.61
CA PHE A 723 -10.88 6.41 -18.42
C PHE A 723 -9.71 6.47 -17.42
N PRO A 724 -9.43 5.41 -16.66
CA PRO A 724 -8.30 5.40 -15.73
C PRO A 724 -6.94 5.75 -16.36
N SER A 725 -6.77 5.54 -17.67
CA SER A 725 -5.54 5.86 -18.41
C SER A 725 -5.51 7.26 -19.02
N GLU A 726 -6.60 8.03 -18.92
CA GLU A 726 -6.67 9.39 -19.46
C GLU A 726 -6.12 10.38 -18.42
N SER A 727 -5.40 11.40 -18.88
CA SER A 727 -4.99 12.50 -18.00
C SER A 727 -6.23 13.33 -17.59
N SER A 728 -6.16 14.04 -16.47
CA SER A 728 -7.26 14.95 -16.05
C SER A 728 -7.54 16.08 -17.05
N ASN A 729 -6.59 16.40 -17.91
CA ASN A 729 -6.67 17.50 -18.88
C ASN A 729 -7.19 17.07 -20.25
N SER A 730 -7.25 15.77 -20.53
CA SER A 730 -7.89 15.28 -21.74
C SER A 730 -9.39 15.51 -21.63
N MET A 731 -9.96 16.25 -22.59
CA MET A 731 -11.40 16.17 -22.86
C MET A 731 -11.73 14.68 -23.01
N PRO A 732 -12.79 14.17 -22.36
CA PRO A 732 -13.18 12.77 -22.53
C PRO A 732 -13.28 12.50 -24.02
N SER A 733 -12.52 11.51 -24.49
CA SER A 733 -12.44 11.17 -25.91
C SER A 733 -13.85 11.13 -26.48
N LYS A 734 -14.14 11.95 -27.52
CA LYS A 734 -15.45 11.99 -28.16
C LYS A 734 -15.69 10.61 -28.76
N TRP A 735 -16.45 9.80 -28.05
CA TRP A 735 -16.86 8.49 -28.54
C TRP A 735 -18.00 8.74 -29.51
N GLU A 736 -17.69 8.72 -30.81
CA GLU A 736 -18.66 8.64 -31.90
C GLU A 736 -19.33 7.27 -31.78
N SER A 737 -20.47 7.22 -31.09
CA SER A 737 -21.34 6.05 -31.18
C SER A 737 -22.11 6.18 -32.48
N ASP A 738 -21.82 5.31 -33.44
CA ASP A 738 -22.51 5.26 -34.74
C ASP A 738 -23.99 4.82 -34.67
N ASP A 739 -24.58 4.69 -33.47
CA ASP A 739 -25.95 4.19 -33.30
C ASP A 739 -26.83 5.12 -32.43
N ASP A 740 -27.71 5.86 -33.09
CA ASP A 740 -28.82 6.63 -32.48
C ASP A 740 -30.03 5.75 -32.08
N ASP A 741 -29.95 4.42 -32.23
CA ASP A 741 -31.09 3.51 -32.16
C ASP A 741 -31.18 2.62 -30.89
N VAL A 742 -30.59 3.05 -29.77
CA VAL A 742 -30.71 2.32 -28.49
C VAL A 742 -32.12 2.50 -27.90
N LYS A 743 -33.06 1.62 -28.30
CA LYS A 743 -34.37 1.49 -27.65
C LYS A 743 -34.21 0.87 -26.25
N ASP A 744 -34.33 1.75 -25.26
CA ASP A 744 -33.91 1.64 -23.86
C ASP A 744 -34.94 0.95 -22.95
N ASP A 745 -35.03 -0.39 -23.02
CA ASP A 745 -35.73 -1.22 -22.01
C ASP A 745 -35.03 -2.54 -21.65
N SER A 746 -33.95 -2.92 -22.36
CA SER A 746 -33.15 -4.09 -21.98
C SER A 746 -32.30 -3.80 -20.75
N TYR A 747 -32.34 -4.72 -19.77
CA TYR A 747 -31.55 -4.71 -18.52
C TYR A 747 -30.05 -4.40 -18.75
N LEU A 748 -29.54 -4.74 -19.93
CA LEU A 748 -28.22 -4.38 -20.44
C LEU A 748 -28.36 -4.12 -21.95
N PRO A 749 -27.96 -2.96 -22.49
CA PRO A 749 -27.65 -2.87 -23.90
C PRO A 749 -26.47 -3.82 -24.15
N ASN A 750 -26.67 -4.87 -24.96
CA ASN A 750 -25.58 -5.75 -25.42
C ASN A 750 -24.42 -4.94 -26.04
N ASN A 751 -24.70 -3.71 -26.47
CA ASN A 751 -23.76 -2.80 -27.13
C ASN A 751 -22.82 -2.06 -26.15
N LEU A 752 -23.06 -2.13 -24.82
CA LEU A 752 -22.15 -1.55 -23.81
C LEU A 752 -20.94 -2.44 -23.50
N THR A 753 -20.83 -3.62 -24.13
CA THR A 753 -19.68 -4.52 -24.00
C THR A 753 -18.50 -4.14 -24.88
N GLY A 754 -18.53 -2.98 -25.55
CA GLY A 754 -17.38 -2.49 -26.31
C GLY A 754 -16.15 -2.41 -25.41
N GLU A 755 -15.13 -3.21 -25.72
CA GLU A 755 -13.84 -3.17 -25.03
C GLU A 755 -13.00 -2.06 -25.67
N TYR A 756 -12.76 -0.98 -24.93
CA TYR A 756 -11.79 0.03 -25.33
C TYR A 756 -10.41 -0.45 -24.88
N THR A 757 -9.60 -0.90 -25.83
CA THR A 757 -8.20 -1.25 -25.55
C THR A 757 -7.32 -0.07 -25.90
N VAL A 758 -6.63 0.49 -24.92
CA VAL A 758 -5.53 1.42 -25.20
C VAL A 758 -4.46 0.63 -25.94
N LYS A 759 -4.09 1.06 -27.15
CA LYS A 759 -3.05 0.40 -27.97
C LYS A 759 -1.75 0.35 -27.17
N GLY A 760 -1.51 -0.79 -26.52
CA GLY A 760 -0.30 -1.14 -25.80
C GLY A 760 -0.11 -2.64 -25.93
N GLU A 761 1.10 -3.07 -26.27
CA GLU A 761 1.44 -4.48 -26.45
C GLU A 761 1.53 -5.19 -25.07
N TYR A 762 0.39 -5.46 -24.45
CA TYR A 762 0.32 -6.27 -23.23
C TYR A 762 0.38 -7.77 -23.57
N SER A 763 1.54 -8.22 -24.04
CA SER A 763 1.85 -9.66 -24.21
C SER A 763 3.07 -10.10 -23.39
N SER A 764 3.62 -9.21 -22.55
CA SER A 764 4.84 -9.38 -21.77
C SER A 764 4.55 -9.28 -20.27
N PRO A 765 5.33 -9.96 -19.41
CA PRO A 765 5.38 -9.66 -17.98
C PRO A 765 5.51 -8.15 -17.76
N THR A 766 4.98 -7.67 -16.63
CA THR A 766 5.07 -6.25 -16.27
C THR A 766 6.52 -5.75 -16.29
N VAL A 767 6.71 -4.43 -16.46
CA VAL A 767 8.04 -3.82 -16.54
C VAL A 767 8.90 -4.18 -15.32
N ILE A 768 8.32 -4.10 -14.12
CA ILE A 768 9.02 -4.46 -12.88
C ILE A 768 9.38 -5.94 -12.86
N LEU A 769 8.44 -6.85 -13.16
CA LEU A 769 8.73 -8.28 -13.13
C LEU A 769 9.81 -8.66 -14.15
N THR A 770 9.74 -8.13 -15.37
CA THR A 770 10.76 -8.35 -16.41
C THR A 770 12.14 -7.93 -15.91
N GLY A 771 12.22 -6.75 -15.29
CA GLY A 771 13.43 -6.22 -14.69
C GLY A 771 13.97 -7.07 -13.54
N MET A 772 13.08 -7.56 -12.68
CA MET A 772 13.42 -8.45 -11.56
C MET A 772 13.95 -9.80 -12.06
N LEU A 773 13.23 -10.49 -12.95
CA LEU A 773 13.64 -11.80 -13.46
C LEU A 773 15.00 -11.74 -14.17
N ARG A 774 15.31 -10.62 -14.84
CA ARG A 774 16.62 -10.40 -15.46
C ARG A 774 17.75 -10.33 -14.43
N ASN A 775 17.51 -9.71 -13.27
CA ASN A 775 18.52 -9.47 -12.25
C ASN A 775 18.53 -10.54 -11.14
N ARG A 776 17.49 -11.37 -11.06
CA ARG A 776 17.28 -12.44 -10.08
C ARG A 776 16.87 -13.74 -10.79
N PRO A 777 17.79 -14.39 -11.54
CA PRO A 777 17.50 -15.63 -12.24
C PRO A 777 17.18 -16.80 -11.29
N ASP A 778 17.45 -16.64 -9.99
CA ASP A 778 17.06 -17.57 -8.93
C ASP A 778 15.54 -17.62 -8.69
N LEU A 779 14.81 -16.56 -9.07
CA LEU A 779 13.35 -16.55 -8.99
C LEU A 779 12.78 -17.51 -10.03
N LYS A 780 12.33 -18.68 -9.56
CA LYS A 780 11.58 -19.65 -10.38
C LYS A 780 10.20 -19.09 -10.71
N TYR A 781 10.13 -18.23 -11.72
CA TYR A 781 8.87 -17.81 -12.30
C TYR A 781 8.46 -18.83 -13.37
N GLN A 782 7.53 -19.69 -13.01
CA GLN A 782 6.82 -20.51 -13.98
C GLN A 782 5.50 -19.79 -14.23
N PRO A 783 5.34 -19.06 -15.36
CA PRO A 783 4.03 -18.53 -15.69
C PRO A 783 3.08 -19.71 -15.70
N LYS A 784 2.04 -19.66 -14.88
CA LYS A 784 1.03 -20.72 -14.89
C LYS A 784 0.57 -20.82 -16.35
N PRO A 785 0.68 -21.99 -17.01
CA PRO A 785 0.24 -22.13 -18.38
C PRO A 785 -1.18 -21.58 -18.45
N GLN A 786 -1.37 -20.59 -19.33
CA GLN A 786 -2.60 -19.81 -19.39
C GLN A 786 -3.80 -20.73 -19.25
N LEU A 787 -4.79 -20.34 -18.45
CA LEU A 787 -6.10 -20.99 -18.35
C LEU A 787 -6.86 -21.04 -19.70
N LYS A 788 -6.19 -20.80 -20.84
CA LYS A 788 -6.70 -21.06 -22.19
C LYS A 788 -7.12 -22.51 -22.36
N THR A 789 -6.50 -23.49 -21.70
CA THR A 789 -6.92 -24.89 -21.82
C THR A 789 -8.26 -25.17 -21.14
N LYS A 790 -8.65 -24.41 -20.11
CA LYS A 790 -9.93 -24.63 -19.42
C LYS A 790 -11.12 -23.94 -20.11
N ILE A 791 -10.87 -22.80 -20.75
CA ILE A 791 -11.89 -22.10 -21.56
C ILE A 791 -12.09 -22.81 -22.91
N LEU A 792 -11.05 -23.46 -23.46
CA LEU A 792 -11.21 -24.37 -24.60
C LEU A 792 -11.89 -25.70 -24.21
N SER A 793 -11.66 -26.24 -23.01
CA SER A 793 -12.38 -27.45 -22.57
C SER A 793 -13.87 -27.21 -22.29
N GLU A 794 -14.29 -26.00 -21.92
CA GLU A 794 -15.71 -25.65 -21.81
C GLU A 794 -16.40 -25.53 -23.19
N SER A 795 -15.66 -25.19 -24.25
CA SER A 795 -16.15 -25.32 -25.64
C SER A 795 -16.21 -26.77 -26.13
N GLN A 796 -15.38 -27.66 -25.56
CA GLN A 796 -15.42 -29.11 -25.84
C GLN A 796 -16.45 -29.86 -24.97
N MET A 797 -16.82 -29.34 -23.80
CA MET A 797 -17.92 -29.88 -22.99
C MET A 797 -19.28 -29.67 -23.66
N LYS A 798 -19.47 -28.59 -24.44
CA LYS A 798 -20.66 -28.47 -25.29
C LYS A 798 -20.74 -29.53 -26.38
N THR A 799 -19.61 -29.98 -26.91
CA THR A 799 -19.56 -31.09 -27.88
C THR A 799 -19.74 -32.46 -27.21
N GLN A 800 -19.48 -32.56 -25.90
CA GLN A 800 -19.76 -33.77 -25.11
C GLN A 800 -21.21 -33.82 -24.61
N GLU A 801 -21.85 -32.69 -24.32
CA GLU A 801 -23.30 -32.65 -24.04
C GLU A 801 -24.13 -32.99 -25.29
N GLU A 802 -23.74 -32.51 -26.49
CA GLU A 802 -24.38 -32.91 -27.76
C GLU A 802 -24.17 -34.41 -28.08
N ALA A 803 -23.01 -34.98 -27.74
CA ALA A 803 -22.77 -36.42 -27.89
C ALA A 803 -23.48 -37.28 -26.81
N HIS A 804 -23.80 -36.70 -25.65
CA HIS A 804 -24.55 -37.38 -24.59
C HIS A 804 -26.06 -37.33 -24.85
N GLU A 805 -26.57 -36.28 -25.49
CA GLU A 805 -27.95 -36.22 -26.02
C GLU A 805 -28.14 -37.22 -27.19
N GLU A 806 -27.18 -37.36 -28.12
CA GLU A 806 -27.25 -38.39 -29.17
C GLU A 806 -27.17 -39.83 -28.62
N GLN A 807 -26.43 -40.06 -27.53
CA GLN A 807 -26.40 -41.37 -26.85
C GLN A 807 -27.67 -41.66 -26.05
N GLU A 808 -28.29 -40.63 -25.44
CA GLU A 808 -29.59 -40.78 -24.75
C GLU A 808 -30.72 -41.04 -25.76
N GLU A 809 -30.71 -40.44 -26.95
CA GLU A 809 -31.66 -40.79 -28.03
C GLU A 809 -31.47 -42.23 -28.51
N GLN A 810 -30.23 -42.72 -28.68
CA GLN A 810 -29.98 -44.11 -29.06
C GLN A 810 -30.37 -45.12 -27.96
N THR A 811 -30.16 -44.79 -26.68
CA THR A 811 -30.63 -45.67 -25.58
C THR A 811 -32.14 -45.64 -25.42
N HIS A 812 -32.81 -44.55 -25.78
CA HIS A 812 -34.27 -44.50 -25.80
C HIS A 812 -34.88 -45.33 -26.94
N GLU A 813 -34.23 -45.37 -28.12
CA GLU A 813 -34.64 -46.25 -29.23
C GLU A 813 -34.40 -47.74 -28.92
N GLU A 814 -33.26 -48.11 -28.30
CA GLU A 814 -32.99 -49.49 -27.88
C GLU A 814 -33.93 -49.95 -26.75
N GLN A 815 -34.31 -49.06 -25.83
CA GLN A 815 -35.29 -49.38 -24.79
C GLN A 815 -36.71 -49.54 -25.34
N GLU A 816 -37.11 -48.78 -26.37
CA GLU A 816 -38.38 -48.98 -27.07
C GLU A 816 -38.42 -50.29 -27.88
N GLU A 817 -37.29 -50.77 -28.42
CA GLU A 817 -37.21 -52.11 -29.02
C GLU A 817 -37.25 -53.23 -27.97
N SER A 818 -36.58 -53.06 -26.82
CA SER A 818 -36.63 -54.06 -25.74
C SER A 818 -38.01 -54.19 -25.08
N HIS A 819 -38.78 -53.10 -25.00
CA HIS A 819 -40.15 -53.13 -24.51
C HIS A 819 -41.13 -53.73 -25.52
N LYS A 820 -40.81 -53.73 -26.82
CA LYS A 820 -41.59 -54.48 -27.83
C LYS A 820 -41.30 -55.99 -27.77
N GLU A 821 -40.11 -56.41 -27.36
CA GLU A 821 -39.80 -57.84 -27.15
C GLU A 821 -40.39 -58.38 -25.83
N GLN A 822 -40.40 -57.60 -24.74
CA GLN A 822 -40.96 -58.03 -23.46
C GLN A 822 -42.49 -58.12 -23.44
N ALA A 823 -43.19 -57.43 -24.34
CA ALA A 823 -44.65 -57.59 -24.52
C ALA A 823 -45.04 -58.96 -25.13
N HIS A 824 -44.06 -59.77 -25.56
CA HIS A 824 -44.29 -61.09 -26.14
C HIS A 824 -44.08 -62.27 -25.17
N GLU A 825 -43.53 -62.04 -23.97
CA GLU A 825 -43.21 -63.10 -22.98
C GLU A 825 -44.15 -63.14 -21.75
N GLU A 826 -45.14 -62.25 -21.61
CA GLU A 826 -46.19 -62.38 -20.59
C GLU A 826 -47.29 -63.38 -20.99
N GLN A 827 -46.90 -64.64 -21.21
CA GLN A 827 -47.80 -65.81 -21.16
C GLN A 827 -47.08 -66.98 -20.49
N GLU A 828 -46.74 -66.87 -19.21
CA GLU A 828 -46.53 -68.06 -18.36
C GLU A 828 -46.57 -67.64 -16.88
N GLY A 829 -47.63 -68.07 -16.18
CA GLY A 829 -47.87 -67.72 -14.77
C GLY A 829 -47.06 -68.59 -13.80
N PRO A 830 -46.72 -68.11 -12.59
CA PRO A 830 -45.98 -68.91 -11.64
C PRO A 830 -46.88 -69.59 -10.59
N HIS A 831 -46.50 -70.83 -10.30
CA HIS A 831 -46.95 -71.69 -9.21
C HIS A 831 -46.49 -71.20 -7.83
N GLU A 832 -47.31 -71.53 -6.83
CA GLU A 832 -47.15 -71.35 -5.38
C GLU A 832 -45.94 -72.11 -4.77
N GLU A 833 -45.41 -71.55 -3.66
CA GLU A 833 -45.09 -72.19 -2.35
C GLU A 833 -43.88 -71.50 -1.68
N GLN A 834 -44.10 -70.75 -0.60
CA GLN A 834 -44.04 -71.13 0.83
C GLN A 834 -42.64 -71.18 1.47
N ALA A 835 -42.47 -70.23 2.42
CA ALA A 835 -41.94 -70.39 3.78
C ALA A 835 -40.47 -70.82 4.00
N LEU A 836 -39.68 -69.99 4.70
CA LEU A 836 -39.47 -70.05 6.17
C LEU A 836 -38.22 -69.24 6.57
N ASP A 837 -38.42 -68.27 7.47
CA ASP A 837 -37.39 -67.60 8.25
C ASP A 837 -37.05 -68.40 9.51
N LYS A 838 -35.75 -68.46 9.86
CA LYS A 838 -35.27 -68.33 11.26
C LYS A 838 -33.74 -68.07 11.32
N PRO A 839 -33.25 -67.39 12.37
CA PRO A 839 -31.99 -66.64 12.32
C PRO A 839 -30.84 -67.30 13.09
N GLN A 840 -29.61 -66.98 12.67
CA GLN A 840 -28.51 -66.49 13.53
C GLN A 840 -27.38 -65.93 12.68
#